data_AF-A0A2V2D8Z6-F1
#
_entry.id   AF-A0A2V2D8Z6-F1
#
_cell.length_a   1.000
_cell.length_b   1.000
_cell.length_c   1.000
_cell.angle_alpha   90.00
_cell.angle_beta   90.00
_cell.angle_gamma   90.00
#
_symmetry.space_group_name_H-M   'P 1'
#
loop_
_entity.id
_entity.type
_entity.pdbx_description
1 polymer ?
#
loop_
_entity_poly.entity_id
_entity_poly.type
_entity_poly.pdbx_seq_one_letter_code
_entity_poly.pdbx_strand_id
1 'polypeptide(L)'
;MRKFFISARMLRIAASVAVFCLIGAQFFDIYHKLPKPYWIYNPTNMQFMPSLLEMLGGAGVLAGAAFVSFSACALIFGRAYCSCFCPFGILMDALRRISVAASKLPFLRATRAGKTLSSSENLRFAKAAVAVRAAFLTLACALIAAGFSGLLGFIDPYSLFGKIMGGFFRPALAETANAASAALAAREAYWLPAVDGNPAVSIWAFSLALAILALTWCASALRARLYCNTICPVGAWLGLLSKLSVFKIAIDANACVKCGLCERSCKAQCIDAKNGKLDFTRCVLCFNCAKKCRKNAVVVRLASPLAKLLKRPGSESANAAEADKAKKSKGAFGAKFAAGGNGAPNAKAFANAGGAFIAKASASGGDISSAILSAAADAPSTPNAPKGSRGKSSFAVSASRRKFAAALAAFAAWIPLGATGVNRRMRRRNRGEFKVDADASPFGVAGNRPDKRLGVPAGAQSLKNFSEKCTGCQICAAACKANILKPSLLEWGLSGLMQPYMDFTDGYCLYTCHACTKACPTGAIKFLSGREKKKVKIGTAKFKPSLCVVKTDGTDCAACAEHCPVQAIEMVPFNTERKSAQFIPHVHEEVCIGCGACEYICPVRPHRAIVVQGLSEHRKAKEWNDSMRIYKLPSRSAPANSAPAPAPDNPFPF
;
A
#
# COMPACT_ATOMS: atom_id res chain seq x y z
N MET A 1 30.56 -21.16 -14.45
CA MET A 1 29.73 -21.13 -13.20
C MET A 1 30.00 -19.92 -12.30
N ARG A 2 31.18 -19.72 -11.71
CA ARG A 2 31.44 -18.59 -10.77
C ARG A 2 31.27 -17.20 -11.40
N LYS A 3 31.79 -16.99 -12.62
CA LYS A 3 31.62 -15.75 -13.40
C LYS A 3 30.14 -15.41 -13.63
N PHE A 4 29.34 -16.41 -14.03
CA PHE A 4 27.88 -16.28 -14.20
C PHE A 4 27.18 -15.75 -12.94
N PHE A 5 27.46 -16.33 -11.76
CA PHE A 5 26.84 -15.85 -10.51
C PHE A 5 27.28 -14.44 -10.10
N ILE A 6 28.51 -14.04 -10.43
CA ILE A 6 28.98 -12.68 -10.20
C ILE A 6 28.21 -11.71 -11.11
N SER A 7 28.09 -12.02 -12.40
CA SER A 7 27.32 -11.20 -13.35
C SER A 7 25.84 -11.12 -12.96
N ALA A 8 25.21 -12.25 -12.62
CA ALA A 8 23.82 -12.28 -12.17
C ALA A 8 23.59 -11.45 -10.90
N ARG A 9 24.55 -11.47 -9.96
CA ARG A 9 24.51 -10.62 -8.77
C ARG A 9 24.62 -9.14 -9.13
N MET A 10 25.53 -8.77 -10.03
CA MET A 10 25.71 -7.37 -10.43
C MET A 10 24.49 -6.84 -11.17
N LEU A 11 23.96 -7.61 -12.13
CA LEU A 11 22.71 -7.31 -12.83
C LEU A 11 21.56 -7.09 -11.85
N ARG A 12 21.42 -7.99 -10.86
CA ARG A 12 20.43 -7.85 -9.79
C ARG A 12 20.60 -6.57 -8.99
N ILE A 13 21.84 -6.19 -8.64
CA ILE A 13 22.12 -4.94 -7.92
C ILE A 13 21.75 -3.73 -8.77
N ALA A 14 22.17 -3.70 -10.04
CA ALA A 14 21.86 -2.63 -10.97
C ALA A 14 20.34 -2.46 -11.13
N ALA A 15 19.62 -3.56 -11.34
CA ALA A 15 18.15 -3.56 -11.40
C ALA A 15 17.51 -3.03 -10.10
N SER A 16 17.99 -3.47 -8.93
CA SER A 16 17.49 -2.95 -7.65
C SER A 16 17.68 -1.45 -7.52
N VAL A 17 18.86 -0.93 -7.86
CA VAL A 17 19.15 0.50 -7.76
C VAL A 17 18.29 1.29 -8.75
N ALA A 18 18.21 0.86 -10.00
CA ALA A 18 17.38 1.49 -11.02
C ALA A 18 15.91 1.56 -10.59
N VAL A 19 15.33 0.44 -10.15
CA VAL A 19 13.92 0.39 -9.70
C VAL A 19 13.70 1.23 -8.46
N PHE A 20 14.63 1.21 -7.49
CA PHE A 20 14.52 2.02 -6.28
C PHE A 20 14.60 3.52 -6.57
N CYS A 21 15.51 3.94 -7.45
CA CYS A 21 15.63 5.33 -7.90
C CYS A 21 14.37 5.76 -8.66
N LEU A 22 13.88 4.91 -9.56
CA LEU A 22 12.72 5.20 -10.38
C LEU A 22 11.43 5.33 -9.55
N ILE A 23 11.18 4.42 -8.61
CA ILE A 23 10.04 4.53 -7.67
C ILE A 23 10.25 5.65 -6.66
N GLY A 24 11.48 5.81 -6.16
CA GLY A 24 11.84 6.83 -5.18
C GLY A 24 11.71 8.25 -5.73
N ALA A 25 11.94 8.45 -7.03
CA ALA A 25 11.91 9.75 -7.69
C ALA A 25 10.62 10.53 -7.40
N GLN A 26 9.46 9.85 -7.39
CA GLN A 26 8.17 10.45 -7.03
C GLN A 26 8.16 11.09 -5.64
N PHE A 27 8.86 10.51 -4.67
CA PHE A 27 8.91 11.01 -3.30
C PHE A 27 9.89 12.16 -3.15
N PHE A 28 11.02 12.08 -3.86
CA PHE A 28 12.05 13.13 -3.91
C PHE A 28 11.64 14.33 -4.78
N ASP A 29 10.61 14.20 -5.63
CA ASP A 29 10.08 15.29 -6.44
C ASP A 29 9.23 16.24 -5.59
N ILE A 30 9.93 17.11 -4.86
CA ILE A 30 9.34 18.14 -4.00
C ILE A 30 8.84 19.33 -4.85
N TYR A 31 9.51 19.60 -5.97
CA TYR A 31 9.18 20.67 -6.90
C TYR A 31 8.19 20.27 -8.01
N HIS A 32 7.75 19.01 -8.05
CA HIS A 32 6.82 18.48 -9.05
C HIS A 32 7.31 18.63 -10.51
N LYS A 33 8.62 18.49 -10.74
CA LYS A 33 9.28 18.64 -12.06
C LYS A 33 9.34 17.35 -12.88
N LEU A 34 8.85 16.22 -12.36
CA LEU A 34 8.86 14.96 -13.12
C LEU A 34 8.04 15.05 -14.43
N PRO A 35 8.53 14.43 -15.52
CA PRO A 35 7.92 14.56 -16.84
C PRO A 35 6.54 13.91 -16.91
N LYS A 36 5.64 14.44 -17.76
CA LYS A 36 4.25 13.95 -17.88
C LYS A 36 4.12 12.42 -18.05
N PRO A 37 4.94 11.73 -18.88
CA PRO A 37 4.87 10.27 -19.02
C PRO A 37 5.07 9.51 -17.71
N TYR A 38 5.90 10.02 -16.79
CA TYR A 38 6.13 9.40 -15.49
C TYR A 38 4.83 9.25 -14.70
N TRP A 39 3.98 10.28 -14.72
CA TRP A 39 2.72 10.30 -13.98
C TRP A 39 1.60 9.53 -14.67
N ILE A 40 1.63 9.42 -16.00
CA ILE A 40 0.64 8.65 -16.78
C ILE A 40 0.85 7.15 -16.58
N TYR A 41 2.10 6.67 -16.71
CA TYR A 41 2.42 5.25 -16.59
C TYR A 41 2.76 4.81 -15.17
N ASN A 42 2.75 5.77 -14.22
CA ASN A 42 3.13 5.66 -12.82
C ASN A 42 3.75 4.30 -12.42
N PRO A 43 5.09 4.21 -12.30
CA PRO A 43 5.76 2.93 -12.08
C PRO A 43 5.41 2.26 -10.75
N THR A 44 4.78 3.01 -9.84
CA THR A 44 4.27 2.46 -8.59
C THR A 44 3.03 1.61 -8.76
N ASN A 45 2.21 1.85 -9.79
CA ASN A 45 1.03 1.04 -10.11
C ASN A 45 1.43 -0.38 -10.54
N MET A 46 2.63 -0.55 -11.10
CA MET A 46 3.17 -1.85 -11.48
C MET A 46 3.66 -2.67 -10.28
N GLN A 47 3.71 -2.14 -9.06
CA GLN A 47 4.12 -2.91 -7.90
C GLN A 47 3.10 -4.01 -7.57
N PHE A 48 3.57 -5.12 -7.00
CA PHE A 48 2.77 -6.34 -6.84
C PHE A 48 1.38 -6.12 -6.18
N MET A 49 1.31 -5.41 -5.05
CA MET A 49 0.03 -5.18 -4.36
C MET A 49 -0.88 -4.17 -5.10
N PRO A 50 -0.39 -2.97 -5.50
CA PRO A 50 -1.17 -2.08 -6.36
C PRO A 50 -1.74 -2.75 -7.61
N SER A 51 -0.91 -3.53 -8.31
CA SER A 51 -1.31 -4.24 -9.52
C SER A 51 -2.42 -5.27 -9.27
N LEU A 52 -2.40 -5.93 -8.11
CA LEU A 52 -3.45 -6.85 -7.68
C LEU A 52 -4.76 -6.11 -7.36
N LEU A 53 -4.70 -5.01 -6.61
CA LEU A 53 -5.91 -4.25 -6.23
C LEU A 53 -6.58 -3.59 -7.45
N GLU A 54 -5.79 -3.14 -8.42
CA GLU A 54 -6.30 -2.56 -9.66
C GLU A 54 -6.92 -3.62 -10.59
N MET A 55 -6.33 -4.82 -10.63
CA MET A 55 -6.89 -5.98 -11.34
C MET A 55 -8.21 -6.43 -10.72
N LEU A 56 -8.28 -6.57 -9.39
CA LEU A 56 -9.51 -6.94 -8.67
C LEU A 56 -10.58 -5.85 -8.79
N GLY A 57 -10.17 -4.59 -8.87
CA GLY A 57 -11.06 -3.45 -9.08
C GLY A 57 -11.51 -3.21 -10.53
N GLY A 58 -11.22 -4.14 -11.45
CA GLY A 58 -11.75 -4.18 -12.83
C GLY A 58 -11.24 -3.09 -13.79
N ALA A 59 -10.19 -2.34 -13.44
CA ALA A 59 -9.90 -1.05 -14.09
C ALA A 59 -8.56 -0.93 -14.82
N GLY A 60 -7.71 -1.97 -14.87
CA GLY A 60 -6.39 -1.85 -15.48
C GLY A 60 -5.85 -3.14 -16.12
N VAL A 61 -5.95 -3.26 -17.45
CA VAL A 61 -5.34 -4.36 -18.23
C VAL A 61 -3.82 -4.38 -18.03
N LEU A 62 -3.18 -3.20 -18.04
CA LEU A 62 -1.74 -3.05 -17.82
C LEU A 62 -1.32 -3.47 -16.41
N ALA A 63 -2.10 -3.10 -15.40
CA ALA A 63 -1.84 -3.48 -14.01
C ALA A 63 -2.04 -4.99 -13.79
N GLY A 64 -3.10 -5.58 -14.35
CA GLY A 64 -3.31 -7.03 -14.34
C GLY A 64 -2.16 -7.80 -15.01
N ALA A 65 -1.67 -7.30 -16.15
CA ALA A 65 -0.51 -7.88 -16.83
C ALA A 65 0.75 -7.87 -15.96
N ALA A 66 0.97 -6.82 -15.17
CA ALA A 66 2.10 -6.76 -14.23
C ALA A 66 1.99 -7.84 -13.13
N PHE A 67 0.81 -8.00 -12.51
CA PHE A 67 0.58 -9.03 -11.49
C PHE A 67 0.84 -10.45 -12.02
N VAL A 68 0.30 -10.75 -13.21
CA VAL A 68 0.49 -12.03 -13.89
C VAL A 68 1.97 -12.24 -14.24
N SER A 69 2.64 -11.21 -14.77
CA SER A 69 4.06 -11.26 -15.13
C SER A 69 4.97 -11.52 -13.93
N PHE A 70 4.72 -10.86 -12.78
CA PHE A 70 5.50 -11.13 -11.57
C PHE A 70 5.23 -12.51 -10.98
N SER A 71 3.99 -12.99 -11.07
CA SER A 71 3.64 -14.35 -10.64
C SER A 71 4.28 -15.41 -11.54
N ALA A 72 4.30 -15.20 -12.86
CA ALA A 72 5.00 -16.05 -13.83
C ALA A 72 6.53 -16.03 -13.61
N CYS A 73 7.11 -14.85 -13.41
CA CYS A 73 8.51 -14.70 -13.04
C CYS A 73 8.83 -15.46 -11.73
N ALA A 74 7.89 -15.52 -10.78
CA ALA A 74 8.04 -16.31 -9.57
C ALA A 74 7.94 -17.83 -9.77
N LEU A 75 7.20 -18.28 -10.78
CA LEU A 75 7.22 -19.67 -11.23
C LEU A 75 8.50 -20.03 -11.98
N ILE A 76 9.24 -19.06 -12.51
CA ILE A 76 10.51 -19.33 -13.20
C ILE A 76 11.68 -19.26 -12.19
N PHE A 77 11.80 -18.15 -11.47
CA PHE A 77 12.94 -17.80 -10.62
C PHE A 77 12.61 -17.81 -9.10
N GLY A 78 11.39 -18.14 -8.69
CA GLY A 78 11.01 -18.07 -7.28
C GLY A 78 10.87 -16.62 -6.77
N ARG A 79 11.27 -16.33 -5.53
CA ARG A 79 11.05 -15.00 -4.92
C ARG A 79 12.05 -13.92 -5.35
N ALA A 80 12.46 -13.89 -6.62
CA ALA A 80 13.40 -12.89 -7.16
C ALA A 80 12.86 -11.46 -7.02
N TYR A 81 11.55 -11.26 -7.14
CA TYR A 81 10.87 -9.96 -6.95
C TYR A 81 11.28 -9.24 -5.67
N CYS A 82 11.37 -9.97 -4.55
CA CYS A 82 11.68 -9.39 -3.24
C CYS A 82 13.09 -8.78 -3.17
N SER A 83 14.03 -9.19 -4.03
CA SER A 83 15.38 -8.64 -4.06
C SER A 83 15.66 -7.73 -5.26
N CYS A 84 14.93 -7.86 -6.37
CA CYS A 84 15.13 -7.06 -7.58
C CYS A 84 14.21 -5.85 -7.66
N PHE A 85 12.92 -6.01 -7.36
CA PHE A 85 11.88 -5.03 -7.72
C PHE A 85 11.19 -4.40 -6.52
N CYS A 86 11.06 -5.13 -5.40
CA CYS A 86 10.36 -4.62 -4.22
C CYS A 86 11.15 -3.50 -3.52
N PRO A 87 10.64 -2.24 -3.49
CA PRO A 87 11.35 -1.12 -2.88
C PRO A 87 11.53 -1.29 -1.38
N PHE A 88 10.53 -1.86 -0.69
CA PHE A 88 10.62 -2.17 0.75
C PHE A 88 11.73 -3.19 1.05
N GLY A 89 11.87 -4.21 0.20
CA GLY A 89 12.94 -5.20 0.36
C GLY A 89 14.33 -4.60 0.16
N ILE A 90 14.46 -3.64 -0.76
CA ILE A 90 15.70 -2.90 -1.01
C ILE A 90 15.99 -1.95 0.15
N LEU A 91 14.98 -1.27 0.69
CA LEU A 91 15.08 -0.43 1.88
C LEU A 91 15.59 -1.23 3.08
N MET A 92 15.04 -2.43 3.35
CA MET A 92 15.56 -3.29 4.43
C MET A 92 17.03 -3.64 4.23
N ASP A 93 17.43 -3.99 3.00
CA ASP A 93 18.83 -4.29 2.67
C ASP A 93 19.74 -3.06 2.85
N ALA A 94 19.25 -1.84 2.59
CA ALA A 94 19.96 -0.58 2.83
C ALA A 94 20.10 -0.28 4.33
N LEU A 95 18.99 -0.32 5.08
CA LEU A 95 18.97 -0.11 6.54
C LEU A 95 19.94 -1.05 7.27
N ARG A 96 20.01 -2.31 6.85
CA ARG A 96 20.98 -3.27 7.40
C ARG A 96 22.42 -2.87 7.11
N ARG A 97 22.74 -2.42 5.90
CA ARG A 97 24.11 -1.97 5.58
C ARG A 97 24.49 -0.78 6.43
N ILE A 98 23.57 0.15 6.63
CA ILE A 98 23.75 1.31 7.51
C ILE A 98 23.98 0.84 8.95
N SER A 99 23.17 -0.07 9.49
CA SER A 99 23.39 -0.66 10.83
C SER A 99 24.77 -1.28 11.00
N VAL A 100 25.19 -2.12 10.05
CA VAL A 100 26.50 -2.80 10.13
C VAL A 100 27.63 -1.79 10.00
N ALA A 101 27.51 -0.79 9.13
CA ALA A 101 28.50 0.29 9.01
C ALA A 101 28.58 1.13 10.29
N ALA A 102 27.43 1.53 10.84
CA ALA A 102 27.34 2.29 12.09
C ALA A 102 27.94 1.53 13.29
N SER A 103 27.83 0.20 13.32
CA SER A 103 28.44 -0.64 14.37
C SER A 103 29.97 -0.57 14.42
N LYS A 104 30.61 -0.07 13.35
CA LYS A 104 32.07 0.09 13.25
C LYS A 104 32.55 1.47 13.73
N LEU A 105 31.63 2.42 13.94
CA LEU A 105 31.97 3.75 14.43
C LEU A 105 32.52 3.67 15.87
N PRO A 106 33.53 4.49 16.23
CA PRO A 106 34.25 4.37 17.49
C PRO A 106 33.33 4.49 18.71
N PHE A 107 32.35 5.39 18.68
CA PHE A 107 31.39 5.59 19.77
C PHE A 107 30.42 4.42 19.97
N LEU A 108 30.03 3.70 18.91
CA LEU A 108 29.10 2.56 19.01
C LEU A 108 29.81 1.24 19.28
N ARG A 109 31.05 1.07 18.82
CA ARG A 109 31.77 -0.22 18.86
C ARG A 109 31.91 -0.81 20.27
N ALA A 110 32.08 0.05 21.28
CA ALA A 110 32.21 -0.38 22.68
C ALA A 110 30.86 -0.75 23.33
N THR A 111 29.74 -0.25 22.81
CA THR A 111 28.40 -0.44 23.40
C THR A 111 27.85 -1.86 23.15
N ARG A 112 26.91 -2.30 24.01
CA ARG A 112 26.16 -3.56 23.82
C ARG A 112 25.40 -3.58 22.49
N ALA A 113 24.87 -2.42 22.08
CA ALA A 113 24.21 -2.25 20.79
C ALA A 113 25.17 -2.49 19.62
N GLY A 114 26.35 -1.85 19.63
CA GLY A 114 27.37 -2.06 18.59
C GLY A 114 27.82 -3.52 18.47
N LYS A 115 28.04 -4.22 19.58
CA LYS A 115 28.36 -5.66 19.58
C LYS A 115 27.23 -6.50 18.97
N THR A 116 25.97 -6.18 19.30
CA THR A 116 24.79 -6.87 18.75
C THR A 116 24.64 -6.63 17.24
N LEU A 117 24.79 -5.37 16.79
CA LEU A 117 24.72 -5.00 15.37
C LEU A 117 25.87 -5.61 14.56
N SER A 118 27.08 -5.65 15.11
CA SER A 118 28.24 -6.29 14.48
C SER A 118 28.06 -7.81 14.37
N SER A 119 27.56 -8.46 15.43
CA SER A 119 27.21 -9.89 15.42
C SER A 119 26.19 -10.23 14.32
N SER A 120 25.29 -9.29 13.99
CA SER A 120 24.33 -9.47 12.92
C SER A 120 24.97 -9.73 11.55
N GLU A 121 26.24 -9.37 11.31
CA GLU A 121 26.97 -9.65 10.06
C GLU A 121 27.03 -11.16 9.76
N ASN A 122 27.08 -11.99 10.81
CA ASN A 122 27.11 -13.44 10.72
C ASN A 122 25.75 -14.06 11.02
N LEU A 123 24.93 -14.20 9.98
CA LEU A 123 23.61 -14.79 10.13
C LEU A 123 23.69 -16.31 10.37
N ARG A 124 22.82 -16.81 11.25
CA ARG A 124 22.62 -18.26 11.42
C ARG A 124 21.36 -18.71 10.71
N PHE A 125 21.30 -19.99 10.38
CA PHE A 125 20.08 -20.63 9.90
C PHE A 125 18.94 -20.44 10.90
N ALA A 126 17.75 -20.11 10.39
CA ALA A 126 16.52 -20.03 11.17
C ALA A 126 15.47 -20.95 10.54
N LYS A 127 14.69 -21.65 11.37
CA LYS A 127 13.57 -22.48 10.89
C LYS A 127 12.48 -21.58 10.29
N ALA A 128 11.82 -22.06 9.24
CA ALA A 128 10.78 -21.31 8.56
C ALA A 128 9.49 -21.26 9.42
N ALA A 129 8.98 -20.07 9.70
CA ALA A 129 7.69 -19.87 10.36
C ALA A 129 6.53 -20.00 9.36
N VAL A 130 6.30 -21.21 8.84
CA VAL A 130 5.32 -21.46 7.77
C VAL A 130 3.89 -21.10 8.22
N ALA A 131 3.50 -21.50 9.43
CA ALA A 131 2.18 -21.19 9.99
C ALA A 131 1.91 -19.69 10.10
N VAL A 132 2.91 -18.91 10.56
CA VAL A 132 2.79 -17.45 10.69
C VAL A 132 2.60 -16.79 9.33
N ARG A 133 3.36 -17.20 8.31
CA ARG A 133 3.19 -16.66 6.95
C ARG A 133 1.85 -17.00 6.35
N ALA A 134 1.39 -18.23 6.57
CA ALA A 134 0.06 -18.65 6.11
C ALA A 134 -1.02 -17.81 6.79
N ALA A 135 -0.91 -17.57 8.11
CA ALA A 135 -1.84 -16.73 8.85
C ALA A 135 -1.89 -15.27 8.35
N PHE A 136 -0.74 -14.64 8.04
CA PHE A 136 -0.73 -13.29 7.47
C PHE A 136 -1.25 -13.24 6.03
N LEU A 137 -1.03 -14.30 5.24
CA LEU A 137 -1.59 -14.41 3.90
C LEU A 137 -3.11 -14.59 3.94
N THR A 138 -3.63 -15.47 4.80
CA THR A 138 -5.08 -15.66 4.97
C THR A 138 -5.74 -14.40 5.51
N LEU A 139 -5.08 -13.71 6.45
CA LEU A 139 -5.55 -12.40 6.94
C LEU A 139 -5.61 -11.37 5.81
N ALA A 140 -4.58 -11.29 4.96
CA ALA A 140 -4.58 -10.37 3.81
C ALA A 140 -5.72 -10.67 2.84
N CYS A 141 -5.93 -11.95 2.49
CA CYS A 141 -7.06 -12.35 1.64
C CYS A 141 -8.42 -12.01 2.27
N ALA A 142 -8.58 -12.25 3.59
CA ALA A 142 -9.81 -11.91 4.31
C ALA A 142 -10.07 -10.40 4.34
N LEU A 143 -9.03 -9.58 4.55
CA LEU A 143 -9.16 -8.12 4.53
C LEU A 143 -9.55 -7.59 3.14
N ILE A 144 -8.99 -8.17 2.07
CA ILE A 144 -9.36 -7.83 0.69
C ILE A 144 -10.83 -8.22 0.43
N ALA A 145 -11.22 -9.45 0.78
CA ALA A 145 -12.58 -9.94 0.58
C ALA A 145 -13.62 -9.11 1.37
N ALA A 146 -13.25 -8.62 2.54
CA ALA A 146 -14.11 -7.79 3.38
C ALA A 146 -14.01 -6.28 3.10
N GLY A 147 -13.21 -5.84 2.13
CA GLY A 147 -13.09 -4.43 1.73
C GLY A 147 -12.28 -3.53 2.68
N PHE A 148 -11.55 -4.11 3.64
CA PHE A 148 -10.77 -3.38 4.65
C PHE A 148 -9.36 -3.01 4.14
N SER A 149 -9.29 -2.28 3.02
CA SER A 149 -8.02 -1.97 2.34
C SER A 149 -7.09 -1.05 3.14
N GLY A 150 -7.63 -0.19 4.02
CA GLY A 150 -6.84 0.65 4.92
C GLY A 150 -5.97 -0.16 5.89
N LEU A 151 -6.54 -1.21 6.50
CA LEU A 151 -5.85 -2.14 7.40
C LEU A 151 -4.80 -2.98 6.67
N LEU A 152 -5.10 -3.40 5.44
CA LEU A 152 -4.14 -4.10 4.58
C LEU A 152 -2.86 -3.28 4.37
N GLY A 153 -2.98 -1.94 4.33
CA GLY A 153 -1.87 -1.01 4.19
C GLY A 153 -0.83 -1.04 5.30
N PHE A 154 -1.08 -1.69 6.44
CA PHE A 154 -0.10 -1.90 7.52
C PHE A 154 0.70 -3.20 7.36
N ILE A 155 0.20 -4.13 6.54
CA ILE A 155 0.83 -5.44 6.31
C ILE A 155 1.48 -5.47 4.93
N ASP A 156 1.02 -4.67 3.96
CA ASP A 156 1.57 -4.60 2.61
C ASP A 156 2.95 -3.92 2.56
N PRO A 157 3.99 -4.56 1.97
CA PRO A 157 5.33 -3.99 1.86
C PRO A 157 5.36 -2.63 1.14
N TYR A 158 4.58 -2.47 0.07
CA TYR A 158 4.62 -1.24 -0.72
C TYR A 158 3.98 -0.08 0.06
N SER A 159 2.85 -0.33 0.71
CA SER A 159 2.18 0.66 1.56
C SER A 159 3.03 1.08 2.75
N LEU A 160 3.78 0.16 3.38
CA LEU A 160 4.76 0.49 4.42
C LEU A 160 5.89 1.37 3.87
N PHE A 161 6.41 1.05 2.68
CA PHE A 161 7.41 1.89 2.01
C PHE A 161 6.86 3.30 1.75
N GLY A 162 5.64 3.43 1.22
CA GLY A 162 4.98 4.71 0.98
C GLY A 162 4.79 5.53 2.26
N LYS A 163 4.37 4.90 3.37
CA LYS A 163 4.24 5.56 4.68
C LYS A 163 5.57 6.11 5.20
N ILE A 164 6.66 5.35 5.06
CA ILE A 164 8.01 5.80 5.44
C ILE A 164 8.46 6.96 4.54
N MET A 165 8.37 6.80 3.22
CA MET A 165 8.87 7.81 2.28
C MET A 165 8.06 9.10 2.29
N GLY A 166 6.73 9.01 2.34
CA GLY A 166 5.84 10.16 2.38
C GLY A 166 5.74 10.82 3.76
N GLY A 167 5.77 10.03 4.85
CA GLY A 167 5.59 10.53 6.20
C GLY A 167 6.87 11.01 6.89
N PHE A 168 8.05 10.52 6.48
CA PHE A 168 9.34 10.92 7.08
C PHE A 168 10.27 11.61 6.08
N PHE A 169 10.60 10.94 4.96
CA PHE A 169 11.64 11.47 4.05
C PHE A 169 11.20 12.74 3.31
N ARG A 170 9.97 12.78 2.78
CA ARG A 170 9.46 13.96 2.06
C ARG A 170 9.41 15.23 2.92
N PRO A 171 8.81 15.24 4.14
CA PRO A 171 8.83 16.44 4.98
C PRO A 171 10.24 16.80 5.44
N ALA A 172 11.09 15.81 5.76
CA ALA A 172 12.48 16.07 6.10
C ALA A 172 13.23 16.78 4.96
N LEU A 173 13.06 16.33 3.72
CA LEU A 173 13.69 16.95 2.57
C LEU A 173 13.14 18.35 2.30
N ALA A 174 11.82 18.54 2.40
CA ALA A 174 11.18 19.84 2.20
C ALA A 174 11.71 20.86 3.21
N GLU A 175 11.83 20.49 4.49
CA GLU A 175 12.39 21.41 5.49
C GLU A 175 13.87 21.65 5.36
N THR A 176 14.66 20.65 4.95
CA THR A 176 16.06 20.92 4.63
C THR A 176 16.22 21.86 3.44
N ALA A 177 15.33 21.77 2.43
CA ALA A 177 15.34 22.65 1.27
C ALA A 177 14.91 24.07 1.65
N ASN A 178 13.89 24.22 2.50
CA ASN A 178 13.45 25.52 3.02
C ASN A 178 14.51 26.18 3.90
N ALA A 179 15.14 25.43 4.81
CA ALA A 179 16.23 25.94 5.63
C ALA A 179 17.43 26.36 4.78
N ALA A 180 17.78 25.57 3.75
CA ALA A 180 18.83 25.93 2.81
C ALA A 180 18.46 27.19 2.00
N SER A 181 17.21 27.29 1.52
CA SER A 181 16.70 28.44 0.79
C SER A 181 16.78 29.71 1.65
N ALA A 182 16.37 29.64 2.92
CA ALA A 182 16.49 30.75 3.86
C ALA A 182 17.96 31.15 4.13
N ALA A 183 18.84 30.17 4.34
CA ALA A 183 20.26 30.42 4.55
C ALA A 183 20.95 31.04 3.33
N LEU A 184 20.52 30.67 2.12
CA LEU A 184 21.02 31.24 0.87
C LEU A 184 20.44 32.63 0.60
N ALA A 185 19.16 32.85 0.88
CA ALA A 185 18.52 34.15 0.78
C ALA A 185 19.17 35.17 1.73
N ALA A 186 19.61 34.74 2.92
CA ALA A 186 20.40 35.55 3.84
C ALA A 186 21.80 35.94 3.29
N ARG A 187 22.26 35.28 2.22
CA ARG A 187 23.49 35.57 1.49
C ARG A 187 23.20 36.15 0.09
N GLU A 188 22.00 36.70 -0.10
CA GLU A 188 21.54 37.28 -1.37
C GLU A 188 21.55 36.30 -2.56
N ALA A 189 21.56 34.98 -2.29
CA ALA A 189 21.56 33.94 -3.30
C ALA A 189 20.17 33.30 -3.45
N TYR A 190 19.45 33.62 -4.53
CA TYR A 190 18.05 33.18 -4.76
C TYR A 190 17.89 31.99 -5.73
N TRP A 191 18.99 31.29 -6.04
CA TRP A 191 18.99 30.12 -6.94
C TRP A 191 18.16 28.92 -6.45
N LEU A 192 17.92 28.79 -5.13
CA LEU A 192 17.15 27.69 -4.55
C LEU A 192 15.77 28.19 -4.09
N PRO A 193 14.68 27.89 -4.82
CA PRO A 193 13.34 28.31 -4.41
C PRO A 193 12.89 27.53 -3.17
N ALA A 194 12.23 28.24 -2.25
CA ALA A 194 11.52 27.63 -1.15
C ALA A 194 10.41 26.70 -1.67
N VAL A 195 10.09 25.67 -0.89
CA VAL A 195 9.06 24.70 -1.22
C VAL A 195 7.70 25.28 -0.80
N ASP A 196 6.76 25.34 -1.74
CA ASP A 196 5.41 25.85 -1.46
C ASP A 196 4.66 24.99 -0.44
N GLY A 197 4.05 25.66 0.56
CA GLY A 197 3.14 25.07 1.54
C GLY A 197 3.83 24.62 2.83
N ASN A 198 3.05 24.40 3.89
CA ASN A 198 3.58 23.85 5.13
C ASN A 198 3.81 22.33 4.94
N PRO A 199 5.04 21.79 4.99
CA PRO A 199 5.30 20.36 4.84
C PRO A 199 4.81 19.54 6.06
N ALA A 200 4.17 20.17 7.05
CA ALA A 200 3.59 19.54 8.21
C ALA A 200 2.54 18.49 7.83
N VAL A 201 3.00 17.25 7.75
CA VAL A 201 2.16 16.07 7.93
C VAL A 201 1.66 16.08 9.38
N SER A 202 0.46 15.56 9.65
CA SER A 202 -0.03 15.49 11.03
C SER A 202 1.00 14.79 11.94
N ILE A 203 1.16 15.31 13.16
CA ILE A 203 2.11 14.77 14.16
C ILE A 203 1.93 13.26 14.31
N TRP A 204 0.67 12.81 14.28
CA TRP A 204 0.32 11.40 14.31
C TRP A 204 0.89 10.59 13.14
N ALA A 205 0.70 11.03 11.89
CA ALA A 205 1.21 10.31 10.73
C ALA A 205 2.74 10.34 10.65
N PHE A 206 3.38 11.43 11.06
CA PHE A 206 4.83 11.49 11.21
C PHE A 206 5.33 10.48 12.27
N SER A 207 4.70 10.47 13.45
CA SER A 207 5.06 9.56 14.55
C SER A 207 4.89 8.09 14.15
N LEU A 208 3.81 7.77 13.43
CA LEU A 208 3.57 6.44 12.89
C LEU A 208 4.63 6.05 11.84
N ALA A 209 4.98 6.95 10.92
CA ALA A 209 6.02 6.70 9.92
C ALA A 209 7.38 6.42 10.58
N LEU A 210 7.74 7.21 11.62
CA LEU A 210 8.94 7.00 12.41
C LEU A 210 8.92 5.66 13.16
N ALA A 211 7.79 5.29 13.76
CA ALA A 211 7.63 4.00 14.43
C ALA A 211 7.79 2.83 13.45
N ILE A 212 7.16 2.91 12.27
CA ILE A 212 7.30 1.90 11.20
C ILE A 212 8.75 1.80 10.73
N LEU A 213 9.43 2.93 10.53
CA LEU A 213 10.84 2.98 10.15
C LEU A 213 11.72 2.34 11.23
N ALA A 214 11.55 2.72 12.50
CA ALA A 214 12.32 2.18 13.63
C ALA A 214 12.12 0.67 13.80
N LEU A 215 10.88 0.18 13.74
CA LEU A 215 10.56 -1.24 13.81
C LEU A 215 11.16 -2.01 12.64
N THR A 216 11.05 -1.47 11.43
CA THR A 216 11.64 -2.08 10.22
C THR A 216 13.16 -2.12 10.30
N TRP A 217 13.77 -1.04 10.79
CA TRP A 217 15.21 -0.95 10.98
C TRP A 217 15.68 -1.97 12.02
N CYS A 218 15.07 -1.99 13.21
CA CYS A 218 15.36 -2.96 14.27
C CYS A 218 15.21 -4.41 13.75
N ALA A 219 14.11 -4.71 13.07
CA ALA A 219 13.87 -6.02 12.48
C ALA A 219 14.98 -6.41 11.48
N SER A 220 15.39 -5.47 10.60
CA SER A 220 16.44 -5.69 9.58
C SER A 220 17.84 -5.82 10.18
N ALA A 221 18.13 -5.05 11.23
CA ALA A 221 19.37 -5.11 12.00
C ALA A 221 19.51 -6.47 12.69
N LEU A 222 18.47 -6.95 13.37
CA LEU A 222 18.49 -8.26 14.03
C LEU A 222 18.51 -9.42 13.03
N ARG A 223 17.65 -9.37 12.02
CA ARG A 223 17.47 -10.41 11.00
C ARG A 223 17.19 -9.78 9.64
N ALA A 224 18.15 -9.84 8.71
CA ALA A 224 18.16 -9.07 7.46
C ALA A 224 16.83 -8.97 6.70
N ARG A 225 16.10 -10.07 6.55
CA ARG A 225 14.83 -10.14 5.83
C ARG A 225 13.68 -10.62 6.70
N LEU A 226 13.66 -10.26 7.99
CA LEU A 226 12.68 -10.75 8.95
C LEU A 226 11.24 -10.57 8.47
N TYR A 227 10.85 -9.34 8.17
CA TYR A 227 9.50 -9.02 7.69
C TYR A 227 9.10 -9.81 6.43
N CYS A 228 9.98 -9.84 5.41
CA CYS A 228 9.77 -10.62 4.18
C CYS A 228 9.60 -12.13 4.44
N ASN A 229 10.20 -12.61 5.54
CA ASN A 229 10.23 -14.00 5.94
C ASN A 229 9.18 -14.36 7.01
N THR A 230 8.38 -13.46 7.54
CA THR A 230 7.40 -13.81 8.60
C THR A 230 6.05 -13.15 8.38
N ILE A 231 6.02 -11.87 8.03
CA ILE A 231 4.81 -11.03 8.05
C ILE A 231 4.31 -10.74 6.63
N CYS A 232 5.21 -10.54 5.67
CA CYS A 232 4.87 -10.05 4.33
C CYS A 232 3.95 -11.04 3.55
N PRO A 233 2.70 -10.65 3.22
CA PRO A 233 1.75 -11.50 2.51
C PRO A 233 2.19 -11.74 1.05
N VAL A 234 2.75 -10.71 0.39
CA VAL A 234 3.36 -10.83 -0.95
C VAL A 234 4.49 -11.86 -0.93
N GLY A 235 5.34 -11.81 0.10
CA GLY A 235 6.38 -12.81 0.30
C GLY A 235 5.78 -14.21 0.44
N ALA A 236 4.78 -14.39 1.31
CA ALA A 236 4.12 -15.68 1.51
C ALA A 236 3.55 -16.25 0.20
N TRP A 237 2.86 -15.43 -0.59
CA TRP A 237 2.32 -15.79 -1.90
C TRP A 237 3.41 -16.24 -2.88
N LEU A 238 4.42 -15.40 -3.12
CA LEU A 238 5.55 -15.73 -4.00
C LEU A 238 6.33 -16.97 -3.51
N GLY A 239 6.28 -17.23 -2.21
CA GLY A 239 6.80 -18.44 -1.60
C GLY A 239 6.11 -19.72 -1.96
N LEU A 240 4.79 -19.67 -2.02
CA LEU A 240 3.98 -20.79 -2.44
C LEU A 240 4.31 -21.14 -3.89
N LEU A 241 4.36 -20.12 -4.77
CA LEU A 241 4.74 -20.27 -6.17
C LEU A 241 6.18 -20.77 -6.34
N SER A 242 7.11 -20.31 -5.50
CA SER A 242 8.52 -20.74 -5.58
C SER A 242 8.73 -22.24 -5.35
N LYS A 243 7.78 -22.97 -4.75
CA LYS A 243 7.85 -24.44 -4.65
C LYS A 243 7.83 -25.10 -6.03
N LEU A 244 7.07 -24.53 -6.96
CA LEU A 244 6.90 -25.01 -8.33
C LEU A 244 7.97 -24.44 -9.28
N SER A 245 8.89 -23.63 -8.77
CA SER A 245 9.86 -22.93 -9.63
C SER A 245 10.75 -23.86 -10.44
N VAL A 246 11.03 -23.46 -11.69
CA VAL A 246 11.88 -24.22 -12.61
C VAL A 246 13.36 -24.09 -12.22
N PHE A 247 13.86 -22.88 -11.99
CA PHE A 247 15.25 -22.64 -11.65
C PHE A 247 15.47 -22.58 -10.15
N LYS A 248 16.12 -23.62 -9.59
CA LYS A 248 16.43 -23.69 -8.15
C LYS A 248 17.94 -23.67 -7.93
N ILE A 249 18.35 -22.95 -6.89
CA ILE A 249 19.72 -23.06 -6.37
C ILE A 249 19.77 -24.24 -5.41
N ALA A 250 20.71 -25.14 -5.62
CA ALA A 250 21.01 -26.26 -4.71
C ALA A 250 22.48 -26.21 -4.29
N ILE A 251 22.77 -26.84 -3.15
CA ILE A 251 24.13 -27.09 -2.71
C ILE A 251 24.47 -28.51 -3.15
N ASP A 252 25.54 -28.66 -3.91
CA ASP A 252 26.03 -29.97 -4.32
C ASP A 252 26.73 -30.65 -3.14
N ALA A 253 26.32 -31.88 -2.81
CA ALA A 253 26.82 -32.62 -1.66
C ALA A 253 28.29 -33.03 -1.85
N ASN A 254 28.69 -33.32 -3.09
CA ASN A 254 30.02 -33.81 -3.43
C ASN A 254 31.06 -32.69 -3.36
N ALA A 255 30.72 -31.49 -3.84
CA ALA A 255 31.63 -30.34 -3.82
C ALA A 255 31.65 -29.57 -2.48
N CYS A 256 30.67 -29.79 -1.59
CA CYS A 256 30.49 -29.00 -0.37
C CYS A 256 31.28 -29.53 0.82
N VAL A 257 32.26 -28.74 1.29
CA VAL A 257 33.07 -29.03 2.49
C VAL A 257 32.42 -28.55 3.81
N LYS A 258 31.11 -28.27 3.84
CA LYS A 258 30.32 -27.84 5.03
C LYS A 258 30.93 -26.67 5.85
N CYS A 259 31.69 -25.76 5.23
CA CYS A 259 32.39 -24.65 5.91
C CYS A 259 31.49 -23.55 6.54
N GLY A 260 30.17 -23.54 6.27
CA GLY A 260 29.23 -22.57 6.85
C GLY A 260 29.31 -21.13 6.31
N LEU A 261 30.16 -20.82 5.33
CA LEU A 261 30.28 -19.47 4.75
C LEU A 261 29.01 -19.01 4.00
N CYS A 262 28.32 -19.95 3.35
CA CYS A 262 27.06 -19.68 2.64
C CYS A 262 25.92 -19.38 3.61
N GLU A 263 25.87 -20.07 4.76
CA GLU A 263 24.89 -19.83 5.83
C GLU A 263 25.07 -18.42 6.42
N ARG A 264 26.31 -18.06 6.80
CA ARG A 264 26.65 -16.73 7.35
C ARG A 264 26.32 -15.56 6.43
N SER A 265 26.32 -15.77 5.12
CA SER A 265 26.04 -14.74 4.11
C SER A 265 24.60 -14.72 3.59
N CYS A 266 23.77 -15.67 4.02
CA CYS A 266 22.40 -15.79 3.54
C CYS A 266 21.47 -14.78 4.23
N LYS A 267 21.13 -13.69 3.53
CA LYS A 267 20.17 -12.67 4.01
C LYS A 267 18.80 -13.26 4.40
N ALA A 268 18.38 -14.34 3.75
CA ALA A 268 17.09 -14.98 4.02
C ALA A 268 17.14 -16.07 5.12
N GLN A 269 18.33 -16.38 5.66
CA GLN A 269 18.53 -17.42 6.68
C GLN A 269 17.98 -18.80 6.29
N CYS A 270 18.04 -19.14 5.00
CA CYS A 270 17.42 -20.33 4.42
C CYS A 270 18.37 -21.48 4.08
N ILE A 271 19.66 -21.34 4.42
CA ILE A 271 20.70 -22.34 4.15
C ILE A 271 21.10 -22.97 5.47
N ASP A 272 20.98 -24.29 5.57
CA ASP A 272 21.49 -25.09 6.68
C ASP A 272 22.78 -25.78 6.21
N ALA A 273 23.93 -25.28 6.67
CA ALA A 273 25.22 -25.83 6.23
C ALA A 273 25.52 -27.22 6.81
N LYS A 274 24.91 -27.59 7.95
CA LYS A 274 25.13 -28.90 8.59
C LYS A 274 24.52 -30.03 7.76
N ASN A 275 23.27 -29.80 7.35
CA ASN A 275 22.49 -30.75 6.56
C ASN A 275 22.70 -30.60 5.04
N GLY A 276 23.40 -29.55 4.59
CA GLY A 276 23.56 -29.25 3.16
C GLY A 276 22.23 -28.89 2.46
N LYS A 277 21.21 -28.49 3.23
CA LYS A 277 19.86 -28.23 2.72
C LYS A 277 19.63 -26.73 2.53
N LEU A 278 18.99 -26.40 1.41
CA LEU A 278 18.57 -25.03 1.08
C LEU A 278 17.05 -25.00 0.96
N ASP A 279 16.39 -24.22 1.81
CA ASP A 279 14.95 -23.98 1.74
C ASP A 279 14.65 -22.92 0.68
N PHE A 280 14.27 -23.39 -0.51
CA PHE A 280 13.99 -22.51 -1.65
C PHE A 280 12.76 -21.63 -1.42
N THR A 281 11.83 -22.03 -0.54
CA THR A 281 10.63 -21.26 -0.27
C THR A 281 10.93 -19.89 0.33
N ARG A 282 12.15 -19.66 0.83
CA ARG A 282 12.60 -18.38 1.43
C ARG A 282 13.68 -17.68 0.61
N CYS A 283 14.26 -18.38 -0.35
CA CYS A 283 15.39 -17.85 -1.11
C CYS A 283 14.91 -16.68 -1.98
N VAL A 284 15.54 -15.51 -1.81
CA VAL A 284 15.25 -14.31 -2.61
C VAL A 284 16.20 -14.14 -3.80
N LEU A 285 16.94 -15.20 -4.17
CA LEU A 285 17.94 -15.22 -5.24
C LEU A 285 18.92 -14.02 -5.23
N CYS A 286 19.47 -13.70 -4.06
CA CYS A 286 20.45 -12.60 -3.95
C CYS A 286 21.87 -12.96 -4.43
N PHE A 287 22.15 -14.24 -4.67
CA PHE A 287 23.45 -14.80 -5.10
C PHE A 287 24.66 -14.48 -4.19
N ASN A 288 24.42 -14.05 -2.93
CA ASN A 288 25.51 -13.80 -1.97
C ASN A 288 26.28 -15.07 -1.58
N CYS A 289 25.57 -16.18 -1.42
CA CYS A 289 26.15 -17.48 -1.10
C CYS A 289 27.11 -17.97 -2.19
N ALA A 290 26.72 -17.82 -3.46
CA ALA A 290 27.55 -18.20 -4.60
C ALA A 290 28.86 -17.39 -4.67
N LYS A 291 28.83 -16.08 -4.38
CA LYS A 291 30.05 -15.25 -4.36
C LYS A 291 31.04 -15.69 -3.26
N LYS A 292 30.55 -16.02 -2.06
CA LYS A 292 31.42 -16.39 -0.92
C LYS A 292 31.89 -17.85 -0.95
N CYS A 293 31.30 -18.71 -1.78
CA CYS A 293 31.70 -20.12 -1.85
C CYS A 293 33.07 -20.28 -2.54
N ARG A 294 34.08 -20.77 -1.81
CA ARG A 294 35.42 -21.01 -2.37
C ARG A 294 35.49 -22.25 -3.28
N LYS A 295 34.69 -23.28 -2.99
CA LYS A 295 34.66 -24.56 -3.73
C LYS A 295 33.59 -24.61 -4.83
N ASN A 296 32.90 -23.49 -5.10
CA ASN A 296 31.83 -23.39 -6.11
C ASN A 296 30.72 -24.45 -5.98
N ALA A 297 30.46 -24.97 -4.78
CA ALA A 297 29.44 -26.00 -4.51
C ALA A 297 27.98 -25.53 -4.66
N VAL A 298 27.76 -24.25 -4.99
CA VAL A 298 26.42 -23.68 -5.22
C VAL A 298 26.11 -23.81 -6.71
N VAL A 299 25.12 -24.63 -7.05
CA VAL A 299 24.76 -24.97 -8.43
C VAL A 299 23.31 -24.59 -8.73
N VAL A 300 23.01 -24.28 -9.99
CA VAL A 300 21.63 -24.14 -10.48
C VAL A 300 21.16 -25.51 -10.94
N ARG A 301 20.02 -25.97 -10.44
CA ARG A 301 19.33 -27.17 -10.92
C ARG A 301 18.03 -26.73 -11.58
N LEU A 302 17.78 -27.23 -12.79
CA LEU A 302 16.43 -27.22 -13.34
C LEU A 302 15.63 -28.28 -12.59
N ALA A 303 14.71 -27.83 -11.75
CA ALA A 303 13.68 -28.69 -11.24
C ALA A 303 12.56 -28.66 -12.28
N SER A 304 12.34 -29.77 -12.99
CA SER A 304 11.11 -29.90 -13.77
C SER A 304 9.97 -30.19 -12.79
N PRO A 305 9.02 -29.26 -12.55
CA PRO A 305 7.82 -29.57 -11.79
C PRO A 305 7.00 -30.68 -12.48
N LEU A 306 7.05 -30.71 -13.82
CA LEU A 306 6.34 -31.67 -14.66
C LEU A 306 6.92 -33.09 -14.61
N ALA A 307 8.23 -33.26 -14.44
CA ALA A 307 8.86 -34.59 -14.38
C ALA A 307 8.54 -35.36 -13.09
N LYS A 308 8.13 -34.66 -12.01
CA LYS A 308 7.61 -35.31 -10.80
C LYS A 308 6.13 -35.66 -10.89
N LEU A 309 5.35 -34.92 -11.69
CA LEU A 309 3.94 -35.19 -11.98
C LEU A 309 3.75 -36.24 -13.08
N LEU A 310 4.69 -36.34 -14.03
CA LEU A 310 4.73 -37.35 -15.09
C LEU A 310 5.42 -38.66 -14.65
N LYS A 311 6.11 -38.68 -13.50
CA LYS A 311 6.51 -39.93 -12.86
C LYS A 311 5.26 -40.60 -12.29
N ARG A 312 4.63 -41.47 -13.09
CA ARG A 312 3.63 -42.42 -12.61
C ARG A 312 4.17 -43.12 -11.34
N PRO A 313 3.39 -43.22 -10.25
CA PRO A 313 3.79 -43.99 -9.08
C PRO A 313 3.73 -45.47 -9.46
N GLY A 314 4.82 -46.03 -9.99
CA GLY A 314 4.82 -47.42 -10.46
C GLY A 314 6.16 -48.05 -10.77
N SER A 315 7.30 -47.36 -10.64
CA SER A 315 8.61 -47.95 -10.98
C SER A 315 9.60 -48.04 -9.80
N GLU A 316 9.17 -47.76 -8.56
CA GLU A 316 10.00 -47.95 -7.37
C GLU A 316 9.60 -49.20 -6.55
N SER A 317 8.46 -49.85 -6.85
CA SER A 317 8.02 -51.08 -6.16
C SER A 317 8.45 -52.39 -6.84
N ALA A 318 8.86 -52.38 -8.11
CA ALA A 318 9.31 -53.59 -8.80
C ALA A 318 10.71 -54.05 -8.34
N ASN A 319 11.63 -53.12 -8.07
CA ASN A 319 13.01 -53.46 -7.70
C ASN A 319 13.19 -53.79 -6.20
N ALA A 320 12.16 -53.58 -5.37
CA ALA A 320 12.17 -53.99 -3.97
C ALA A 320 11.56 -55.39 -3.76
N ALA A 321 10.59 -55.79 -4.60
CA ALA A 321 9.94 -57.10 -4.51
C ALA A 321 10.82 -58.25 -5.05
N GLU A 322 11.76 -57.95 -5.96
CA GLU A 322 12.67 -58.96 -6.54
C GLU A 322 13.94 -59.16 -5.70
N ALA A 323 14.34 -58.15 -4.92
CA ALA A 323 15.46 -58.24 -3.98
C ALA A 323 15.11 -58.99 -2.66
N ASP A 324 13.83 -59.08 -2.31
CA ASP A 324 13.36 -59.73 -1.08
C ASP A 324 13.00 -61.22 -1.29
N LYS A 325 12.66 -61.63 -2.53
CA LYS A 325 12.50 -63.05 -2.90
C LYS A 325 13.85 -63.79 -3.04
N ALA A 326 14.94 -63.08 -3.34
CA ALA A 326 16.28 -63.67 -3.43
C ALA A 326 16.97 -63.91 -2.07
N LYS A 327 16.44 -63.34 -0.97
CA LYS A 327 16.99 -63.53 0.40
C LYS A 327 16.24 -64.56 1.25
N LYS A 328 15.06 -65.03 0.82
CA LYS A 328 14.25 -66.02 1.55
C LYS A 328 14.39 -67.47 1.08
N SER A 329 15.21 -67.77 0.07
CA SER A 329 15.46 -69.15 -0.40
C SER A 329 16.86 -69.70 -0.08
N LYS A 330 17.72 -68.96 0.62
CA LYS A 330 19.04 -69.45 1.06
C LYS A 330 19.06 -69.68 2.56
N GLY A 331 18.49 -70.82 2.95
CA GLY A 331 18.47 -71.29 4.33
C GLY A 331 18.04 -72.76 4.41
N ALA A 332 18.65 -73.64 3.61
CA ALA A 332 18.78 -75.08 3.91
C ALA A 332 19.61 -75.77 2.81
N PHE A 333 20.50 -76.66 3.24
CA PHE A 333 21.12 -77.73 2.46
C PHE A 333 22.23 -77.38 1.44
N GLY A 334 23.48 -77.58 1.89
CA GLY A 334 24.17 -78.82 1.56
C GLY A 334 24.84 -78.94 0.19
N ALA A 335 26.15 -78.65 0.19
CA ALA A 335 27.22 -79.43 -0.45
C ALA A 335 27.32 -79.54 -1.99
N LYS A 336 28.61 -79.59 -2.38
CA LYS A 336 29.22 -80.27 -3.55
C LYS A 336 29.38 -79.49 -4.87
N PHE A 337 30.68 -79.32 -5.21
CA PHE A 337 31.35 -79.39 -6.53
C PHE A 337 30.85 -78.45 -7.64
N ALA A 338 31.62 -78.01 -8.63
CA ALA A 338 33.04 -77.86 -8.92
C ALA A 338 33.11 -77.10 -10.26
N ALA A 339 34.27 -76.53 -10.54
CA ALA A 339 34.79 -76.19 -11.87
C ALA A 339 34.19 -74.99 -12.64
N GLY A 340 35.09 -74.04 -12.94
CA GLY A 340 35.39 -73.76 -14.35
C GLY A 340 35.07 -72.36 -14.88
N GLY A 341 36.10 -71.51 -14.92
CA GLY A 341 36.54 -70.93 -16.20
C GLY A 341 35.95 -69.59 -16.67
N ASN A 342 36.77 -68.56 -16.47
CA ASN A 342 37.19 -67.54 -17.44
C ASN A 342 36.23 -66.44 -17.92
N GLY A 343 36.70 -65.20 -17.70
CA GLY A 343 36.91 -64.27 -18.82
C GLY A 343 35.90 -63.14 -18.99
N ALA A 344 36.08 -62.06 -18.24
CA ALA A 344 35.77 -60.69 -18.71
C ALA A 344 36.73 -60.35 -19.90
N PRO A 345 36.47 -59.36 -20.80
CA PRO A 345 36.18 -57.98 -20.38
C PRO A 345 35.37 -57.05 -21.33
N ASN A 346 34.85 -55.99 -20.72
CA ASN A 346 34.73 -54.57 -21.12
C ASN A 346 34.22 -54.06 -22.50
N ALA A 347 33.32 -53.07 -22.35
CA ALA A 347 33.37 -51.69 -22.89
C ALA A 347 32.45 -51.27 -24.07
N LYS A 348 31.48 -50.41 -23.68
CA LYS A 348 31.05 -49.12 -24.28
C LYS A 348 30.19 -49.06 -25.57
N ALA A 349 29.36 -48.02 -25.55
CA ALA A 349 28.65 -47.29 -26.63
C ALA A 349 27.26 -47.85 -27.02
N PHE A 350 26.15 -47.16 -26.69
CA PHE A 350 25.53 -46.00 -27.38
C PHE A 350 25.05 -46.30 -28.80
N ALA A 351 23.71 -46.32 -29.01
CA ALA A 351 22.99 -45.54 -30.03
C ALA A 351 21.51 -45.95 -30.18
N ASN A 352 20.65 -44.92 -30.29
CA ASN A 352 19.41 -44.79 -31.10
C ASN A 352 18.31 -45.87 -31.02
N ALA A 353 17.04 -45.60 -30.65
CA ALA A 353 16.10 -44.49 -30.88
C ALA A 353 15.67 -44.29 -32.35
N GLY A 354 14.36 -44.44 -32.59
CA GLY A 354 13.61 -44.11 -33.82
C GLY A 354 12.78 -45.32 -34.29
N GLY A 355 11.46 -45.30 -34.42
CA GLY A 355 10.46 -44.25 -34.31
C GLY A 355 9.07 -44.87 -34.52
N ALA A 356 8.10 -44.05 -34.96
CA ALA A 356 6.70 -44.35 -35.25
C ALA A 356 5.74 -44.34 -34.03
N PHE A 357 5.01 -43.23 -33.85
CA PHE A 357 3.59 -43.15 -34.20
C PHE A 357 3.04 -41.76 -33.81
N ILE A 358 2.89 -40.89 -34.82
CA ILE A 358 1.95 -39.76 -34.82
C ILE A 358 0.91 -40.12 -35.87
N ALA A 359 -0.37 -40.26 -35.48
CA ALA A 359 -1.57 -39.90 -36.26
C ALA A 359 -2.86 -40.51 -35.68
N LYS A 360 -3.77 -39.64 -35.20
CA LYS A 360 -5.23 -39.73 -34.92
C LYS A 360 -5.51 -38.99 -33.61
N ALA A 361 -6.42 -38.04 -33.48
CA ALA A 361 -7.53 -37.66 -34.34
C ALA A 361 -7.88 -36.18 -34.12
N SER A 362 -8.37 -35.56 -35.19
CA SER A 362 -9.17 -34.34 -35.19
C SER A 362 -10.65 -34.70 -34.98
N ALA A 363 -11.45 -33.71 -34.60
CA ALA A 363 -12.92 -33.62 -34.60
C ALA A 363 -13.71 -34.16 -33.37
N SER A 364 -14.16 -33.23 -32.52
CA SER A 364 -15.60 -32.90 -32.34
C SER A 364 -15.75 -31.78 -31.31
N GLY A 365 -16.43 -30.69 -31.70
CA GLY A 365 -16.79 -29.58 -30.83
C GLY A 365 -17.91 -29.91 -29.84
N GLY A 366 -18.07 -29.06 -28.84
CA GLY A 366 -19.18 -29.10 -27.88
C GLY A 366 -18.88 -28.28 -26.63
N ASP A 367 -19.61 -27.18 -26.46
CA ASP A 367 -19.61 -26.28 -25.32
C ASP A 367 -19.83 -26.98 -23.98
N ILE A 368 -19.12 -26.57 -22.93
CA ILE A 368 -19.48 -26.86 -21.53
C ILE A 368 -19.39 -25.58 -20.71
N SER A 369 -20.37 -24.71 -20.91
CA SER A 369 -20.95 -23.93 -19.81
C SER A 369 -21.98 -24.81 -19.09
N SER A 370 -22.12 -24.62 -17.78
CA SER A 370 -23.07 -25.27 -16.86
C SER A 370 -22.68 -26.66 -16.32
N ALA A 371 -22.12 -26.69 -15.11
CA ALA A 371 -22.30 -27.79 -14.13
C ALA A 371 -21.63 -27.49 -12.77
N ILE A 372 -21.86 -26.32 -12.16
CA ILE A 372 -21.66 -26.13 -10.71
C ILE A 372 -22.72 -25.15 -10.19
N LEU A 373 -23.94 -25.64 -9.99
CA LEU A 373 -24.99 -24.98 -9.20
C LEU A 373 -26.12 -25.98 -8.94
N SER A 374 -26.05 -26.69 -7.81
CA SER A 374 -27.19 -27.16 -7.00
C SER A 374 -26.73 -28.24 -6.04
N ALA A 375 -26.67 -27.92 -4.74
CA ALA A 375 -26.98 -28.82 -3.62
C ALA A 375 -26.63 -28.10 -2.30
N ALA A 376 -27.53 -27.23 -1.85
CA ALA A 376 -27.61 -26.76 -0.48
C ALA A 376 -29.10 -26.59 -0.13
N ALA A 377 -29.66 -27.55 0.60
CA ALA A 377 -30.83 -27.38 1.45
C ALA A 377 -31.00 -28.61 2.36
N ASP A 378 -31.51 -28.34 3.56
CA ASP A 378 -32.17 -29.25 4.50
C ASP A 378 -31.34 -29.96 5.59
N ALA A 379 -31.43 -29.42 6.81
CA ALA A 379 -31.16 -30.10 8.06
C ALA A 379 -32.22 -29.71 9.11
N PRO A 380 -32.86 -30.66 9.81
CA PRO A 380 -33.67 -30.39 11.00
C PRO A 380 -33.05 -30.92 12.31
N SER A 381 -33.21 -30.10 13.36
CA SER A 381 -33.42 -30.35 14.82
C SER A 381 -32.69 -31.45 15.63
N THR A 382 -32.13 -30.98 16.76
CA THR A 382 -31.69 -31.57 18.06
C THR A 382 -32.61 -32.66 18.68
N PRO A 383 -32.29 -33.44 19.77
CA PRO A 383 -31.49 -33.03 20.97
C PRO A 383 -30.76 -34.09 21.86
N ASN A 384 -30.13 -33.56 22.93
CA ASN A 384 -29.88 -34.11 24.29
C ASN A 384 -28.58 -34.86 24.67
N ALA A 385 -27.99 -34.37 25.77
CA ALA A 385 -26.91 -34.94 26.60
C ALA A 385 -27.49 -35.88 27.69
N PRO A 386 -26.68 -36.74 28.40
CA PRO A 386 -25.97 -36.27 29.60
C PRO A 386 -24.67 -37.02 30.05
N LYS A 387 -23.86 -36.28 30.83
CA LYS A 387 -23.08 -36.62 32.07
C LYS A 387 -22.17 -37.88 32.17
N GLY A 388 -20.86 -37.62 32.17
CA GLY A 388 -19.97 -37.70 33.37
C GLY A 388 -19.37 -39.06 33.82
N SER A 389 -18.03 -39.12 33.93
CA SER A 389 -17.30 -39.51 35.16
C SER A 389 -15.77 -39.41 34.98
N ARG A 390 -15.07 -39.38 36.12
CA ARG A 390 -13.70 -38.86 36.34
C ARG A 390 -12.62 -39.94 36.15
N GLY A 391 -11.44 -39.52 35.71
CA GLY A 391 -10.18 -40.27 35.88
C GLY A 391 -8.98 -39.35 35.69
N LYS A 392 -8.27 -39.07 36.79
CA LYS A 392 -7.08 -38.19 36.85
C LYS A 392 -5.82 -38.97 36.47
N SER A 393 -4.89 -38.35 35.73
CA SER A 393 -3.47 -38.28 36.14
C SER A 393 -2.71 -37.17 35.39
N SER A 394 -1.84 -36.53 36.17
CA SER A 394 -1.09 -35.29 35.95
C SER A 394 0.10 -35.45 34.99
N PHE A 395 0.46 -34.43 34.19
CA PHE A 395 1.68 -33.64 34.40
C PHE A 395 1.79 -32.46 33.41
N ALA A 396 2.33 -31.35 33.91
CA ALA A 396 2.03 -29.98 33.50
C ALA A 396 2.97 -29.37 32.44
N VAL A 397 2.42 -28.53 31.56
CA VAL A 397 3.05 -27.28 31.08
C VAL A 397 1.98 -26.19 31.05
N SER A 398 1.85 -25.48 32.17
CA SER A 398 0.98 -24.31 32.34
C SER A 398 1.86 -23.08 32.48
N ALA A 399 1.71 -22.10 31.58
CA ALA A 399 1.69 -20.66 31.86
C ALA A 399 2.02 -19.86 30.58
N SER A 400 0.99 -19.39 29.84
CA SER A 400 1.09 -18.11 29.09
C SER A 400 -0.22 -17.67 28.39
N ARG A 401 -1.20 -18.55 28.17
CA ARG A 401 -2.40 -18.17 27.39
C ARG A 401 -3.35 -17.20 28.12
N ARG A 402 -3.45 -17.29 29.46
CA ARG A 402 -4.31 -16.39 30.25
C ARG A 402 -3.76 -14.97 30.39
N LYS A 403 -2.43 -14.79 30.42
CA LYS A 403 -1.81 -13.45 30.45
C LYS A 403 -1.92 -12.73 29.10
N PHE A 404 -1.91 -13.49 27.99
CA PHE A 404 -2.09 -12.92 26.65
C PHE A 404 -3.55 -12.52 26.37
N ALA A 405 -4.53 -13.32 26.84
CA ALA A 405 -5.94 -12.97 26.75
C ALA A 405 -6.32 -11.81 27.68
N ALA A 406 -5.75 -11.74 28.88
CA ALA A 406 -5.93 -10.62 29.80
C ALA A 406 -5.29 -9.32 29.28
N ALA A 407 -4.14 -9.40 28.59
CA ALA A 407 -3.51 -8.24 27.96
C ALA A 407 -4.32 -7.69 26.76
N LEU A 408 -5.00 -8.56 26.00
CA LEU A 408 -5.92 -8.16 24.93
C LEU A 408 -7.23 -7.58 25.47
N ALA A 409 -7.76 -8.14 26.57
CA ALA A 409 -8.95 -7.60 27.24
C ALA A 409 -8.66 -6.25 27.93
N ALA A 410 -7.47 -6.06 28.50
CA ALA A 410 -7.02 -4.78 29.05
C ALA A 410 -6.83 -3.72 27.96
N PHE A 411 -6.42 -4.11 26.73
CA PHE A 411 -6.37 -3.20 25.58
C PHE A 411 -7.76 -2.78 25.08
N ALA A 412 -8.76 -3.68 25.15
CA ALA A 412 -10.15 -3.34 24.82
C ALA A 412 -10.79 -2.40 25.86
N ALA A 413 -10.38 -2.49 27.12
CA ALA A 413 -10.82 -1.60 28.20
C ALA A 413 -10.19 -0.20 28.18
N TRP A 414 -9.11 -0.01 27.41
CA TRP A 414 -8.45 1.30 27.17
C TRP A 414 -8.94 2.01 25.92
N ILE A 415 -9.89 1.45 25.17
CA ILE A 415 -10.65 2.21 24.17
C ILE A 415 -11.55 3.14 24.98
N PRO A 416 -11.42 4.47 24.87
CA PRO A 416 -12.34 5.35 25.56
C PRO A 416 -13.75 5.06 25.03
N LEU A 417 -14.58 4.44 25.88
CA LEU A 417 -16.05 4.45 25.80
C LEU A 417 -16.60 5.88 26.06
N GLY A 418 -15.84 6.90 25.66
CA GLY A 418 -16.09 8.31 25.89
C GLY A 418 -16.37 9.02 24.58
N ALA A 419 -17.50 8.72 23.94
CA ALA A 419 -18.06 9.57 22.87
C ALA A 419 -19.55 9.38 22.60
N THR A 420 -20.28 8.52 23.34
CA THR A 420 -21.68 8.19 23.02
C THR A 420 -22.71 8.78 23.97
N GLY A 421 -22.31 9.27 25.16
CA GLY A 421 -23.23 9.69 26.22
C GLY A 421 -23.69 11.15 26.15
N VAL A 422 -22.76 12.11 25.94
CA VAL A 422 -23.09 13.55 26.02
C VAL A 422 -23.62 14.09 24.68
N ASN A 423 -23.18 13.50 23.56
CA ASN A 423 -23.56 13.96 22.21
C ASN A 423 -24.93 13.47 21.72
N ARG A 424 -25.56 12.49 22.38
CA ARG A 424 -26.89 11.98 21.97
C ARG A 424 -28.03 12.97 22.27
N ARG A 425 -27.90 13.81 23.31
CA ARG A 425 -28.94 14.82 23.65
C ARG A 425 -28.97 16.00 22.66
N MET A 426 -27.82 16.53 22.25
CA MET A 426 -27.76 17.59 21.22
C MET A 426 -28.24 17.10 19.85
N ARG A 427 -27.89 15.85 19.48
CA ARG A 427 -28.21 15.27 18.16
C ARG A 427 -29.70 14.95 17.95
N ARG A 428 -30.52 14.95 19.01
CA ARG A 428 -32.00 14.83 18.91
C ARG A 428 -32.71 16.18 18.81
N ARG A 429 -32.16 17.26 19.39
CA ARG A 429 -32.81 18.58 19.44
C ARG A 429 -32.72 19.37 18.12
N ASN A 430 -31.67 19.16 17.32
CA ASN A 430 -31.43 19.92 16.07
C ASN A 430 -31.75 19.15 14.78
N ARG A 431 -32.45 18.01 14.86
CA ARG A 431 -32.64 17.09 13.71
C ARG A 431 -33.46 17.70 12.55
N GLY A 432 -34.19 18.80 12.79
CA GLY A 432 -34.94 19.54 11.76
C GLY A 432 -34.25 20.80 11.21
N GLU A 433 -33.14 21.26 11.81
CA GLU A 433 -32.57 22.57 11.47
C GLU A 433 -31.46 22.51 10.40
N PHE A 434 -30.82 21.35 10.24
CA PHE A 434 -29.66 21.12 9.38
C PHE A 434 -29.97 20.03 8.35
N LYS A 435 -30.09 20.40 7.07
CA LYS A 435 -30.40 19.49 5.96
C LYS A 435 -29.13 18.84 5.42
N VAL A 436 -29.15 17.52 5.31
CA VAL A 436 -28.09 16.74 4.66
C VAL A 436 -28.67 16.16 3.38
N ASP A 437 -28.00 16.40 2.25
CA ASP A 437 -28.46 15.87 0.98
C ASP A 437 -28.30 14.34 0.93
N ALA A 438 -29.14 13.67 0.14
CA ALA A 438 -29.12 12.21 0.01
C ALA A 438 -27.82 11.67 -0.63
N ASP A 439 -27.15 12.50 -1.43
CA ASP A 439 -25.89 12.18 -2.11
C ASP A 439 -24.64 12.60 -1.33
N ALA A 440 -24.81 13.24 -0.17
CA ALA A 440 -23.71 13.58 0.71
C ALA A 440 -23.12 12.32 1.36
N SER A 441 -21.87 12.40 1.80
CA SER A 441 -21.21 11.28 2.47
C SER A 441 -21.86 11.00 3.83
N PRO A 442 -21.92 9.73 4.25
CA PRO A 442 -22.52 9.38 5.54
C PRO A 442 -21.64 9.76 6.73
N PHE A 443 -20.37 10.09 6.47
CA PHE A 443 -19.36 10.36 7.50
C PHE A 443 -19.27 11.85 7.83
N GLY A 444 -19.15 12.15 9.13
CA GLY A 444 -18.99 13.50 9.65
C GLY A 444 -18.07 13.48 10.88
N VAL A 445 -17.54 14.64 11.26
CA VAL A 445 -16.62 14.77 12.39
C VAL A 445 -17.40 15.22 13.62
N ALA A 446 -17.18 14.56 14.76
CA ALA A 446 -17.80 14.95 16.03
C ALA A 446 -17.33 16.35 16.46
N GLY A 447 -18.24 17.18 16.95
CA GLY A 447 -17.95 18.57 17.33
C GLY A 447 -18.04 19.59 16.19
N ASN A 448 -18.20 19.15 14.94
CA ASN A 448 -18.54 20.03 13.82
C ASN A 448 -20.05 20.15 13.63
N ARG A 449 -20.46 21.07 12.73
CA ARG A 449 -21.85 21.25 12.32
C ARG A 449 -22.43 19.90 11.83
N PRO A 450 -23.65 19.49 12.25
CA PRO A 450 -24.19 18.16 11.95
C PRO A 450 -24.34 17.83 10.45
N ASP A 451 -24.43 18.87 9.64
CA ASP A 451 -24.52 18.83 8.19
C ASP A 451 -23.18 18.92 7.47
N LYS A 452 -22.05 19.14 8.15
CA LYS A 452 -20.72 19.04 7.53
C LYS A 452 -20.40 17.57 7.28
N ARG A 453 -20.15 17.20 6.02
CA ARG A 453 -19.87 15.82 5.59
C ARG A 453 -18.49 15.71 4.96
N LEU A 454 -17.80 14.62 5.27
CA LEU A 454 -16.41 14.40 4.84
C LEU A 454 -16.33 14.09 3.34
N GLY A 455 -15.44 14.77 2.63
CA GLY A 455 -15.16 14.50 1.22
C GLY A 455 -13.90 13.68 0.98
N VAL A 456 -13.85 13.05 -0.20
CA VAL A 456 -12.63 12.43 -0.76
C VAL A 456 -12.05 13.30 -1.89
N PRO A 457 -10.72 13.26 -2.13
CA PRO A 457 -10.07 14.13 -3.11
C PRO A 457 -10.57 13.92 -4.54
N ALA A 458 -10.54 14.99 -5.35
CA ALA A 458 -10.82 14.92 -6.78
C ALA A 458 -9.99 13.81 -7.45
N GLY A 459 -10.63 13.05 -8.35
CA GLY A 459 -10.04 11.84 -8.97
C GLY A 459 -10.40 10.53 -8.26
N ALA A 460 -10.94 10.58 -7.03
CA ALA A 460 -11.41 9.40 -6.32
C ALA A 460 -12.63 8.70 -6.94
N GLN A 461 -13.37 9.40 -7.81
CA GLN A 461 -14.63 9.00 -8.45
C GLN A 461 -15.80 8.78 -7.47
N SER A 462 -15.62 7.98 -6.44
CA SER A 462 -16.60 7.77 -5.37
C SER A 462 -15.92 7.44 -4.06
N LEU A 463 -16.63 7.65 -2.96
CA LEU A 463 -16.21 7.26 -1.63
C LEU A 463 -15.96 5.75 -1.54
N LYS A 464 -16.80 4.93 -2.19
CA LYS A 464 -16.64 3.48 -2.26
C LYS A 464 -15.34 3.08 -2.95
N ASN A 465 -15.06 3.63 -4.15
CA ASN A 465 -13.83 3.36 -4.88
C ASN A 465 -12.59 3.77 -4.07
N PHE A 466 -12.66 4.92 -3.40
CA PHE A 466 -11.57 5.38 -2.54
C PHE A 466 -11.34 4.44 -1.35
N SER A 467 -12.41 4.05 -0.65
CA SER A 467 -12.33 3.20 0.53
C SER A 467 -11.82 1.78 0.22
N GLU A 468 -12.16 1.24 -0.95
CA GLU A 468 -11.75 -0.11 -1.38
C GLU A 468 -10.30 -0.16 -1.91
N LYS A 469 -9.80 0.91 -2.53
CA LYS A 469 -8.47 0.93 -3.18
C LYS A 469 -7.39 1.66 -2.39
N CYS A 470 -7.75 2.52 -1.43
CA CYS A 470 -6.78 3.33 -0.69
C CYS A 470 -6.14 2.53 0.45
N THR A 471 -4.85 2.23 0.33
CA THR A 471 -4.08 1.54 1.38
C THR A 471 -3.53 2.46 2.49
N GLY A 472 -3.97 3.73 2.52
CA GLY A 472 -3.50 4.70 3.51
C GLY A 472 -1.99 4.95 3.45
N CYS A 473 -1.40 4.99 2.26
CA CYS A 473 0.05 5.19 2.04
C CYS A 473 0.54 6.63 2.28
N GLN A 474 -0.37 7.59 2.52
CA GLN A 474 -0.11 9.02 2.79
C GLN A 474 0.62 9.83 1.70
N ILE A 475 0.90 9.25 0.53
CA ILE A 475 1.61 9.97 -0.54
C ILE A 475 0.80 11.17 -1.05
N CYS A 476 -0.52 11.01 -1.19
CA CYS A 476 -1.39 12.11 -1.62
C CYS A 476 -1.54 13.20 -0.56
N ALA A 477 -1.54 12.84 0.73
CA ALA A 477 -1.54 13.81 1.83
C ALA A 477 -0.25 14.64 1.81
N ALA A 478 0.91 13.98 1.66
CA ALA A 478 2.21 14.66 1.55
C ALA A 478 2.43 15.43 0.23
N ALA A 479 1.59 15.21 -0.79
CA ALA A 479 1.57 15.97 -2.03
C ALA A 479 0.55 17.13 -2.01
N CYS A 480 -0.23 17.28 -0.95
CA CYS A 480 -1.29 18.28 -0.86
C CYS A 480 -0.73 19.66 -0.50
N LYS A 481 -0.55 20.55 -1.49
CA LYS A 481 -0.08 21.93 -1.25
C LYS A 481 -0.92 22.74 -0.25
N ALA A 482 -2.20 22.42 -0.13
CA ALA A 482 -3.13 23.13 0.75
C ALA A 482 -3.32 22.48 2.12
N ASN A 483 -2.66 21.35 2.39
CA ASN A 483 -2.73 20.62 3.66
C ASN A 483 -4.15 20.25 4.14
N ILE A 484 -5.09 20.10 3.20
CA ILE A 484 -6.47 19.70 3.50
C ILE A 484 -6.65 18.18 3.60
N LEU A 485 -5.70 17.40 3.08
CA LEU A 485 -5.75 15.94 3.14
C LEU A 485 -5.14 15.45 4.45
N LYS A 486 -5.99 15.21 5.45
CA LYS A 486 -5.58 14.77 6.78
C LYS A 486 -5.77 13.25 6.92
N PRO A 487 -4.82 12.54 7.53
CA PRO A 487 -4.95 11.10 7.77
C PRO A 487 -6.01 10.84 8.83
N SER A 488 -6.98 9.97 8.52
CA SER A 488 -8.01 9.57 9.48
C SER A 488 -7.48 8.66 10.59
N LEU A 489 -8.05 8.82 11.78
CA LEU A 489 -7.96 7.86 12.88
C LEU A 489 -9.24 7.02 12.98
N LEU A 490 -10.39 7.68 13.12
CA LEU A 490 -11.71 7.04 13.30
C LEU A 490 -12.83 7.74 12.52
N GLU A 491 -12.51 8.77 11.75
CA GLU A 491 -13.47 9.60 10.99
C GLU A 491 -14.22 8.79 9.91
N TRP A 492 -13.52 7.85 9.26
CA TRP A 492 -14.10 6.89 8.32
C TRP A 492 -14.58 5.59 9.01
N GLY A 493 -14.53 5.52 10.34
CA GLY A 493 -14.64 4.27 11.10
C GLY A 493 -13.36 3.43 11.02
N LEU A 494 -13.43 2.20 11.54
CA LEU A 494 -12.26 1.31 11.66
C LEU A 494 -11.73 0.83 10.30
N SER A 495 -12.58 0.80 9.26
CA SER A 495 -12.23 0.38 7.91
C SER A 495 -11.36 1.37 7.16
N GLY A 496 -11.56 2.67 7.41
CA GLY A 496 -10.82 3.73 6.76
C GLY A 496 -9.66 4.28 7.58
N LEU A 497 -9.09 3.52 8.52
CA LEU A 497 -7.91 3.94 9.30
C LEU A 497 -6.77 4.35 8.36
N MET A 498 -6.17 5.53 8.59
CA MET A 498 -5.14 6.12 7.73
C MET A 498 -5.58 6.44 6.29
N GLN A 499 -6.85 6.35 5.93
CA GLN A 499 -7.31 6.86 4.64
C GLN A 499 -7.51 8.38 4.74
N PRO A 500 -6.86 9.20 3.90
CA PRO A 500 -6.94 10.64 4.04
C PRO A 500 -8.35 11.15 3.72
N TYR A 501 -8.84 12.12 4.50
CA TYR A 501 -10.07 12.85 4.25
C TYR A 501 -9.77 14.33 3.99
N MET A 502 -10.70 15.03 3.35
CA MET A 502 -10.60 16.47 3.17
C MET A 502 -11.18 17.22 4.39
N ASP A 503 -10.36 18.10 4.97
CA ASP A 503 -10.77 19.04 6.01
C ASP A 503 -10.46 20.48 5.57
N PHE A 504 -11.49 21.32 5.56
CA PHE A 504 -11.42 22.72 5.11
C PHE A 504 -11.21 23.72 6.25
N THR A 505 -10.82 23.23 7.44
CA THR A 505 -10.62 24.09 8.61
C THR A 505 -9.38 24.99 8.44
N ASP A 506 -8.28 24.43 7.93
CA ASP A 506 -6.97 25.12 7.84
C ASP A 506 -6.57 25.49 6.39
N GLY A 507 -7.39 25.12 5.41
CA GLY A 507 -7.13 25.41 4.00
C GLY A 507 -8.29 24.97 3.10
N TYR A 508 -8.09 25.01 1.78
CA TYR A 508 -9.08 24.58 0.79
C TYR A 508 -8.45 23.95 -0.45
N CYS A 509 -9.25 23.25 -1.25
CA CYS A 509 -8.77 22.60 -2.47
C CYS A 509 -8.49 23.64 -3.56
N LEU A 510 -7.21 23.98 -3.76
CA LEU A 510 -6.77 24.98 -4.75
C LEU A 510 -7.26 24.65 -6.17
N TYR A 511 -7.92 25.60 -6.82
CA TYR A 511 -8.64 25.40 -8.09
C TYR A 511 -7.81 24.70 -9.19
N THR A 512 -6.57 25.14 -9.43
CA THR A 512 -5.69 24.62 -10.50
C THR A 512 -4.81 23.43 -10.09
N CYS A 513 -4.65 23.17 -8.79
CA CYS A 513 -3.75 22.14 -8.27
C CYS A 513 -4.33 20.73 -8.45
N HIS A 514 -3.59 19.81 -9.05
CA HIS A 514 -3.98 18.41 -9.23
C HIS A 514 -2.87 17.44 -8.77
N ALA A 515 -2.03 17.86 -7.81
CA ALA A 515 -0.87 17.10 -7.34
C ALA A 515 -1.24 15.74 -6.71
N CYS A 516 -2.35 15.67 -5.96
CA CYS A 516 -2.82 14.41 -5.36
C CYS A 516 -3.17 13.35 -6.42
N THR A 517 -3.67 13.77 -7.60
CA THR A 517 -4.01 12.88 -8.71
C THR A 517 -2.78 12.31 -9.42
N LYS A 518 -1.63 12.98 -9.30
CA LYS A 518 -0.33 12.48 -9.78
C LYS A 518 0.30 11.52 -8.77
N ALA A 519 -0.08 11.59 -7.50
CA ALA A 519 0.61 10.89 -6.44
C ALA A 519 0.09 9.45 -6.17
N CYS A 520 -1.13 9.11 -6.55
CA CYS A 520 -1.76 7.86 -6.09
C CYS A 520 -1.22 6.63 -6.83
N PRO A 521 -0.68 5.63 -6.10
CA PRO A 521 -0.12 4.42 -6.70
C PRO A 521 -1.13 3.27 -6.84
N THR A 522 -2.27 3.32 -6.15
CA THR A 522 -3.26 2.22 -6.14
C THR A 522 -4.44 2.46 -7.07
N GLY A 523 -4.45 3.59 -7.79
CA GLY A 523 -5.61 4.01 -8.58
C GLY A 523 -6.82 4.43 -7.74
N ALA A 524 -6.68 4.57 -6.42
CA ALA A 524 -7.72 5.14 -5.55
C ALA A 524 -8.06 6.59 -5.89
N ILE A 525 -7.09 7.32 -6.45
CA ILE A 525 -7.28 8.65 -7.05
C ILE A 525 -6.73 8.54 -8.47
N LYS A 526 -7.60 8.66 -9.48
CA LYS A 526 -7.19 8.65 -10.88
C LYS A 526 -6.54 9.98 -11.26
N PHE A 527 -5.60 9.91 -12.20
CA PHE A 527 -5.01 11.09 -12.81
C PHE A 527 -6.10 11.95 -13.45
N LEU A 528 -6.07 13.25 -13.14
CA LEU A 528 -6.90 14.26 -13.79
C LEU A 528 -6.01 15.37 -14.31
N SER A 529 -6.25 15.82 -15.53
CA SER A 529 -5.64 17.05 -16.01
C SER A 529 -6.16 18.27 -15.24
N GLY A 530 -5.40 19.36 -15.25
CA GLY A 530 -5.82 20.61 -14.60
C GLY A 530 -7.15 21.16 -15.13
N ARG A 531 -7.52 20.87 -16.39
CA ARG A 531 -8.81 21.27 -16.97
C ARG A 531 -9.96 20.39 -16.48
N GLU A 532 -9.78 19.08 -16.43
CA GLU A 532 -10.80 18.15 -15.95
C GLU A 532 -11.07 18.39 -14.46
N LYS A 533 -10.02 18.59 -13.66
CA LYS A 533 -10.13 18.80 -12.22
C LYS A 533 -10.99 20.01 -11.85
N LYS A 534 -10.99 21.06 -12.67
CA LYS A 534 -11.85 22.25 -12.50
C LYS A 534 -13.34 21.96 -12.63
N LYS A 535 -13.71 20.89 -13.35
CA LYS A 535 -15.09 20.48 -13.60
C LYS A 535 -15.58 19.39 -12.65
N VAL A 536 -14.70 18.78 -11.85
CA VAL A 536 -15.07 17.71 -10.93
C VAL A 536 -15.68 18.30 -9.66
N LYS A 537 -16.94 17.93 -9.41
CA LYS A 537 -17.68 18.24 -8.20
C LYS A 537 -17.40 17.15 -7.14
N ILE A 538 -16.73 17.54 -6.06
CA ILE A 538 -16.38 16.67 -4.92
C ILE A 538 -17.27 16.91 -3.70
N GLY A 539 -18.03 18.01 -3.70
CA GLY A 539 -18.88 18.43 -2.60
C GLY A 539 -19.86 19.54 -3.00
N THR A 540 -20.77 19.88 -2.10
CA THR A 540 -21.71 20.99 -2.23
C THR A 540 -21.62 21.89 -0.99
N ALA A 541 -21.49 23.19 -1.18
CA ALA A 541 -21.51 24.13 -0.07
C ALA A 541 -22.94 24.38 0.42
N LYS A 542 -23.15 24.39 1.74
CA LYS A 542 -24.44 24.61 2.40
C LYS A 542 -24.37 25.80 3.33
N PHE A 543 -25.14 26.83 3.00
CA PHE A 543 -25.23 28.07 3.76
C PHE A 543 -26.33 28.00 4.82
N LYS A 544 -26.04 28.51 6.02
CA LYS A 544 -26.99 28.63 7.13
C LYS A 544 -27.13 30.12 7.52
N PRO A 545 -28.26 30.77 7.19
CA PRO A 545 -28.45 32.19 7.46
C PRO A 545 -28.38 32.58 8.95
N SER A 546 -28.83 31.71 9.87
CA SER A 546 -28.85 32.00 11.31
C SER A 546 -27.46 32.15 11.95
N LEU A 547 -26.40 31.74 11.25
CA LEU A 547 -25.02 31.85 11.73
C LEU A 547 -24.23 32.97 11.03
N CYS A 548 -24.81 33.61 10.02
CA CYS A 548 -24.08 34.57 9.19
C CYS A 548 -23.95 35.93 9.89
N VAL A 549 -22.74 36.50 9.93
CA VAL A 549 -22.47 37.84 10.51
C VAL A 549 -23.30 38.95 9.89
N VAL A 550 -23.72 38.80 8.62
CA VAL A 550 -24.64 39.75 7.97
C VAL A 550 -25.99 39.78 8.69
N LYS A 551 -26.49 38.62 9.12
CA LYS A 551 -27.76 38.49 9.83
C LYS A 551 -27.62 38.69 11.33
N THR A 552 -26.56 38.18 11.96
CA THR A 552 -26.37 38.23 13.42
C THR A 552 -25.85 39.58 13.87
N ASP A 553 -24.88 40.15 13.15
CA ASP A 553 -24.13 41.34 13.59
C ASP A 553 -24.48 42.57 12.73
N GLY A 554 -25.20 42.38 11.61
CA GLY A 554 -25.62 43.45 10.72
C GLY A 554 -24.50 44.05 9.86
N THR A 555 -23.40 43.32 9.67
CA THR A 555 -22.23 43.74 8.87
C THR A 555 -22.41 43.39 7.39
N ASP A 556 -21.78 44.13 6.46
CA ASP A 556 -21.76 43.76 5.05
C ASP A 556 -20.54 42.85 4.77
N CYS A 557 -20.78 41.57 4.48
CA CYS A 557 -19.72 40.56 4.36
C CYS A 557 -19.93 39.71 3.10
N ALA A 558 -19.04 39.85 2.12
CA ALA A 558 -19.07 39.09 0.86
C ALA A 558 -17.92 38.07 0.73
N ALA A 559 -17.16 37.81 1.81
CA ALA A 559 -15.91 37.04 1.78
C ALA A 559 -16.06 35.67 1.09
N CYS A 560 -17.17 34.97 1.33
CA CYS A 560 -17.41 33.66 0.72
C CYS A 560 -17.64 33.72 -0.81
N ALA A 561 -18.28 34.78 -1.31
CA ALA A 561 -18.54 34.99 -2.73
C ALA A 561 -17.26 35.41 -3.46
N GLU A 562 -16.51 36.36 -2.91
CA GLU A 562 -15.26 36.87 -3.49
C GLU A 562 -14.19 35.78 -3.63
N HIS A 563 -14.13 34.86 -2.67
CA HIS A 563 -13.14 33.76 -2.69
C HIS A 563 -13.60 32.56 -3.53
N CYS A 564 -14.81 32.57 -4.10
CA CYS A 564 -15.33 31.43 -4.84
C CYS A 564 -14.74 31.37 -6.26
N PRO A 565 -13.84 30.42 -6.58
CA PRO A 565 -13.13 30.42 -7.87
C PRO A 565 -14.01 30.05 -9.07
N VAL A 566 -15.21 29.52 -8.81
CA VAL A 566 -16.20 29.11 -9.82
C VAL A 566 -17.45 29.99 -9.80
N GLN A 567 -17.46 31.06 -9.00
CA GLN A 567 -18.58 31.99 -8.87
C GLN A 567 -19.92 31.31 -8.53
N ALA A 568 -19.88 30.19 -7.80
CA ALA A 568 -21.08 29.45 -7.39
C ALA A 568 -21.86 30.12 -6.26
N ILE A 569 -21.41 31.27 -5.74
CA ILE A 569 -22.05 31.97 -4.63
C ILE A 569 -22.44 33.35 -5.13
N GLU A 570 -23.74 33.60 -5.15
CA GLU A 570 -24.35 34.86 -5.56
C GLU A 570 -24.80 35.62 -4.31
N MET A 571 -24.51 36.92 -4.22
CA MET A 571 -24.99 37.76 -3.12
C MET A 571 -26.39 38.29 -3.45
N VAL A 572 -27.39 37.90 -2.67
CA VAL A 572 -28.80 38.29 -2.86
C VAL A 572 -29.24 39.25 -1.76
N PRO A 573 -30.11 40.24 -2.05
CA PRO A 573 -30.55 41.21 -1.05
C PRO A 573 -31.35 40.53 0.07
N PHE A 574 -31.06 40.89 1.32
CA PHE A 574 -31.73 40.37 2.51
C PHE A 574 -32.50 41.45 3.27
N ASN A 575 -31.88 42.60 3.51
CA ASN A 575 -32.53 43.73 4.18
C ASN A 575 -32.26 45.02 3.39
N THR A 576 -33.31 45.58 2.82
CA THR A 576 -33.29 46.81 2.02
C THR A 576 -33.81 48.04 2.79
N GLU A 577 -34.21 47.88 4.06
CA GLU A 577 -34.82 48.94 4.87
C GLU A 577 -33.79 49.74 5.70
N ARG A 578 -32.55 49.24 5.82
CA ARG A 578 -31.44 49.95 6.47
C ARG A 578 -30.74 50.90 5.49
N LYS A 579 -30.05 51.93 6.03
CA LYS A 579 -29.22 52.89 5.26
C LYS A 579 -28.21 52.22 4.31
N SER A 580 -27.79 50.99 4.61
CA SER A 580 -27.03 50.12 3.70
C SER A 580 -27.83 48.85 3.41
N ALA A 581 -28.06 48.56 2.13
CA ALA A 581 -28.66 47.30 1.70
C ALA A 581 -27.73 46.15 2.07
N GLN A 582 -28.22 45.18 2.83
CA GLN A 582 -27.46 44.01 3.24
C GLN A 582 -27.69 42.85 2.28
N PHE A 583 -26.61 42.20 1.84
CA PHE A 583 -26.68 41.05 0.95
C PHE A 583 -26.22 39.78 1.67
N ILE A 584 -26.93 38.67 1.43
CA ILE A 584 -26.59 37.35 1.96
C ILE A 584 -26.18 36.41 0.82
N PRO A 585 -25.31 35.42 1.09
CA PRO A 585 -24.90 34.48 0.05
C PRO A 585 -26.00 33.45 -0.25
N HIS A 586 -26.28 33.27 -1.53
CA HIS A 586 -27.03 32.16 -2.10
C HIS A 586 -26.08 31.23 -2.86
N VAL A 587 -26.14 29.94 -2.59
CA VAL A 587 -25.23 28.95 -3.23
C VAL A 587 -25.93 28.27 -4.40
N HIS A 588 -25.36 28.41 -5.60
CA HIS A 588 -25.72 27.66 -6.79
C HIS A 588 -25.10 26.27 -6.75
N GLU A 589 -25.87 25.30 -6.24
CA GLU A 589 -25.36 23.96 -5.96
C GLU A 589 -24.83 23.24 -7.22
N GLU A 590 -25.42 23.47 -8.39
CA GLU A 590 -25.00 22.81 -9.63
C GLU A 590 -23.64 23.29 -10.16
N VAL A 591 -23.26 24.52 -9.83
CA VAL A 591 -21.97 25.14 -10.21
C VAL A 591 -20.90 24.88 -9.14
N CYS A 592 -21.31 24.74 -7.88
CA CYS A 592 -20.41 24.51 -6.76
C CYS A 592 -19.61 23.20 -6.94
N ILE A 593 -18.27 23.30 -7.04
CA ILE A 593 -17.38 22.14 -7.12
C ILE A 593 -17.03 21.53 -5.75
N GLY A 594 -17.37 22.20 -4.64
CA GLY A 594 -17.07 21.71 -3.28
C GLY A 594 -15.61 21.87 -2.86
N CYS A 595 -14.92 22.93 -3.32
CA CYS A 595 -13.50 23.14 -3.02
C CYS A 595 -13.20 23.55 -1.57
N GLY A 596 -14.18 24.08 -0.84
CA GLY A 596 -14.02 24.51 0.55
C GLY A 596 -13.50 25.94 0.76
N ALA A 597 -13.24 26.72 -0.31
CA ALA A 597 -12.73 28.09 -0.19
C ALA A 597 -13.67 28.98 0.65
N CYS A 598 -14.98 28.88 0.40
CA CYS A 598 -16.01 29.61 1.15
C CYS A 598 -16.10 29.18 2.61
N GLU A 599 -15.89 27.88 2.90
CA GLU A 599 -15.85 27.39 4.27
C GLU A 599 -14.64 27.99 4.98
N TYR A 600 -13.44 27.83 4.40
CA TYR A 600 -12.17 28.29 4.97
C TYR A 600 -12.14 29.79 5.30
N ILE A 601 -12.64 30.66 4.41
CA ILE A 601 -12.61 32.11 4.61
C ILE A 601 -13.67 32.63 5.58
N CYS A 602 -14.73 31.86 5.85
CA CYS A 602 -15.83 32.30 6.70
C CYS A 602 -15.31 32.71 8.10
N PRO A 603 -15.57 33.96 8.55
CA PRO A 603 -15.03 34.46 9.82
C PRO A 603 -15.75 33.90 11.05
N VAL A 604 -16.97 33.38 10.87
CA VAL A 604 -17.84 32.90 11.97
C VAL A 604 -17.19 31.75 12.72
N ARG A 605 -17.15 31.84 14.06
CA ARG A 605 -16.69 30.82 15.00
C ARG A 605 -17.72 30.66 16.13
N PRO A 606 -17.87 29.47 16.74
CA PRO A 606 -17.12 28.22 16.52
C PRO A 606 -17.60 27.40 15.31
N HIS A 607 -18.82 27.64 14.81
CA HIS A 607 -19.34 26.96 13.63
C HIS A 607 -19.48 27.92 12.45
N ARG A 608 -18.86 27.57 11.33
CA ARG A 608 -18.90 28.38 10.11
C ARG A 608 -20.33 28.46 9.55
N ALA A 609 -20.72 29.62 9.04
CA ALA A 609 -22.04 29.85 8.45
C ALA A 609 -22.24 29.07 7.14
N ILE A 610 -21.15 28.79 6.41
CA ILE A 610 -21.13 27.96 5.21
C ILE A 610 -20.15 26.80 5.40
N VAL A 611 -20.60 25.57 5.10
CA VAL A 611 -19.78 24.35 5.19
C VAL A 611 -19.95 23.52 3.93
N VAL A 612 -18.97 22.69 3.59
CA VAL A 612 -19.06 21.78 2.45
C VAL A 612 -19.54 20.40 2.91
N GLN A 613 -20.53 19.88 2.20
CA GLN A 613 -20.94 18.48 2.21
C GLN A 613 -20.17 17.73 1.13
N GLY A 614 -19.21 16.89 1.53
CA GLY A 614 -18.55 15.98 0.59
C GLY A 614 -19.54 15.01 -0.04
N LEU A 615 -19.44 14.76 -1.34
CA LEU A 615 -20.31 13.83 -2.06
C LEU A 615 -19.86 12.38 -1.88
N SER A 616 -20.82 11.46 -1.85
CA SER A 616 -20.56 10.02 -1.94
C SER A 616 -20.06 9.61 -3.33
N GLU A 617 -20.57 10.24 -4.37
CA GLU A 617 -20.17 10.03 -5.77
C GLU A 617 -19.85 11.36 -6.43
N HIS A 618 -18.69 11.43 -7.09
CA HIS A 618 -18.26 12.64 -7.78
C HIS A 618 -19.02 12.80 -9.10
N ARG A 619 -19.38 14.04 -9.40
CA ARG A 619 -20.08 14.41 -10.64
C ARG A 619 -19.34 15.52 -11.36
N LYS A 620 -19.83 15.91 -12.54
CA LYS A 620 -19.37 17.12 -13.22
C LYS A 620 -20.23 18.30 -12.78
N ALA A 621 -19.61 19.41 -12.39
CA ALA A 621 -20.30 20.67 -12.13
C ALA A 621 -20.68 21.33 -13.47
N LYS A 622 -21.77 22.11 -13.46
CA LYS A 622 -22.11 23.01 -14.57
C LYS A 622 -21.19 24.23 -14.53
N GLU A 623 -20.94 24.81 -15.69
CA GLU A 623 -20.23 26.08 -15.79
C GLU A 623 -21.20 27.23 -15.45
N TRP A 624 -20.69 28.26 -14.78
CA TRP A 624 -21.48 29.44 -14.46
C TRP A 624 -21.93 30.15 -15.74
N ASN A 625 -23.18 30.59 -15.76
CA ASN A 625 -23.71 31.46 -16.80
C ASN A 625 -24.53 32.57 -16.10
N ASP A 626 -24.42 33.81 -16.56
CA ASP A 626 -25.17 34.94 -15.99
C ASP A 626 -26.69 34.75 -16.10
N SER A 627 -27.18 33.91 -17.00
CA SER A 627 -28.59 33.52 -17.04
C SER A 627 -29.06 32.73 -15.81
N MET A 628 -28.13 32.17 -15.02
CA MET A 628 -28.42 31.44 -13.77
C MET A 628 -28.59 32.39 -12.58
N ARG A 629 -28.29 33.69 -12.76
CA ARG A 629 -28.37 34.69 -11.70
C ARG A 629 -29.82 34.86 -11.24
N ILE A 630 -30.04 34.76 -9.93
CA ILE A 630 -31.37 34.89 -9.32
C ILE A 630 -31.74 36.36 -9.17
N TYR A 631 -30.79 37.17 -8.71
CA TYR A 631 -30.95 38.60 -8.55
C TYR A 631 -30.51 39.32 -9.81
N LYS A 632 -31.47 39.77 -10.61
CA LYS A 632 -31.20 40.67 -11.73
C LYS A 632 -30.74 42.00 -11.16
N LEU A 633 -29.50 42.37 -11.45
CA LEU A 633 -29.01 43.71 -11.14
C LEU A 633 -29.97 44.73 -11.77
N PRO A 634 -30.32 45.82 -11.07
CA PRO A 634 -30.99 46.92 -11.73
C PRO A 634 -30.16 47.26 -12.98
N SER A 635 -30.81 47.34 -14.14
CA SER A 635 -30.14 47.73 -15.37
C SER A 635 -29.31 48.95 -15.05
N ARG A 636 -27.98 48.89 -15.25
CA ARG A 636 -27.17 50.11 -15.25
C ARG A 636 -27.95 51.06 -16.14
N SER A 637 -28.50 52.14 -15.57
CA SER A 637 -28.83 53.29 -16.39
C SER A 637 -27.57 53.51 -17.24
N ALA A 638 -27.75 53.72 -18.54
CA ALA A 638 -26.65 54.06 -19.43
C ALA A 638 -25.72 55.02 -18.65
N PRO A 639 -24.40 54.79 -18.64
CA PRO A 639 -23.48 55.67 -17.91
C PRO A 639 -23.91 57.08 -18.25
N ALA A 640 -24.23 57.89 -17.24
CA ALA A 640 -24.70 59.24 -17.48
C ALA A 640 -23.73 59.86 -18.49
N ASN A 641 -24.23 60.25 -19.67
CA ASN A 641 -23.44 60.86 -20.73
C ASN A 641 -22.96 62.24 -20.24
N SER A 642 -22.09 62.28 -19.25
CA SER A 642 -21.48 63.48 -18.66
C SER A 642 -20.66 63.12 -17.40
N ALA A 643 -19.72 62.17 -17.48
CA ALA A 643 -18.55 62.29 -16.61
C ALA A 643 -17.66 63.35 -17.27
N PRO A 644 -17.45 64.54 -16.68
CA PRO A 644 -16.50 65.50 -17.22
C PRO A 644 -15.12 64.83 -17.32
N ALA A 645 -14.40 65.11 -18.40
CA ALA A 645 -13.06 64.57 -18.61
C ALA A 645 -12.19 64.82 -17.36
N PRO A 646 -11.37 63.85 -16.91
CA PRO A 646 -10.49 64.06 -15.77
C PRO A 646 -9.59 65.26 -16.05
N ALA A 647 -9.40 66.11 -15.04
CA ALA A 647 -8.53 67.28 -15.14
C ALA A 647 -7.12 66.85 -15.63
N PRO A 648 -6.47 67.64 -16.50
CA PRO A 648 -5.16 67.29 -17.08
C PRO A 648 -4.06 67.06 -16.03
N ASP A 649 -4.28 67.56 -14.81
CA ASP A 649 -3.33 67.47 -13.69
C ASP A 649 -3.62 66.30 -12.74
N ASN A 650 -4.55 65.40 -13.07
CA ASN A 650 -4.83 64.23 -12.24
C ASN A 650 -3.79 63.12 -12.51
N PRO A 651 -2.89 62.78 -11.56
CA PRO A 651 -1.91 61.71 -11.73
C PRO A 651 -2.53 60.30 -11.75
N PHE A 652 -3.84 60.16 -11.50
CA PHE A 652 -4.56 58.88 -11.54
C PHE A 652 -5.89 58.99 -12.31
N PRO A 653 -5.87 58.88 -13.66
CA PRO A 653 -7.07 58.92 -14.48
C PRO A 653 -7.64 57.49 -14.64
N PHE A 654 -8.46 57.05 -13.69
CA PHE A 654 -9.25 55.81 -13.80
C PHE A 654 -10.70 56.06 -13.39
#